data_AF-A0A7Z9CGN6-F1
#
_entry.id   AF-A0A7Z9CGN6-F1
#
_cell.length_a   1.000
_cell.length_b   1.000
_cell.length_c   1.000
_cell.angle_alpha   90.00
_cell.angle_beta   90.00
_cell.angle_gamma   90.00
#
_symmetry.space_group_name_H-M   'P 1'
#
loop_
_entity.id
_entity.type
_entity.pdbx_description
1 polymer ?
#
loop_
_entity_poly.entity_id
_entity_poly.type
_entity_poly.pdbx_seq_one_letter_code
_entity_poly.pdbx_strand_id
1 'polypeptide(L)'
;MEVIFYSDKGILNLSSLKISFQEENSKLNDKQLTKFTFPFEVYMDDDFIRTFGDYISHENIDLEKFINGHLLFEGKMYEAKLEIISIEGIFLTGQIDFGFDQIPNYDKKLSELPLEVLEVTDIYNHAADIVSKKFPETNYNFPRIYTNKYGPTEVMWDAFEGYYNHTIIENGELKFAKNVFPTEQNNWTIDNVNIIHPCPYLLYLLSIGFADAGYELKGDIWLDENIKDKWVFSGGQYFKNQWILNKEVLRINKSQYKTKNIIKNPPKTYGEYIYEGIFTIEKADEYRLDFHFSASQPTWVAPRIIYLKIEIDGIVTVVPTNNEFDFSKSHFFNIQNPNTQVKVTFRYDMELRSGTVGGFHGSGSGTDPVIPEILVAHLRSQSAQQTDSNENAEEYRVVINENKIDLKRAVPDMTFSELINIIQNWFNYDLTIIDKNVYMNKVVSQTTPIPKDFRKYEILKPKRTLQVDKSFLLKFMDFDEGYKLDSVFYDKNGMKLNGKEEKETKVIEINGYVMPVAKAKENHTATAHVKKDSDTILSLVHYEGLVNGINNATYPTGTTFPILFKNYWEKWLNQRVNNEEYSWNFIANISEFSQYDISHYLYCYSKKHIIKRINKDKIGDNTYQIEITTETIK
;
A
#
# COMPACT_ATOMS: atom_id res chain seq x y z
N MET A 1 -21.31 -26.42 37.88
CA MET A 1 -20.44 -26.05 36.73
C MET A 1 -19.59 -24.85 37.10
N GLU A 2 -18.28 -24.93 36.87
CA GLU A 2 -17.33 -23.83 37.06
C GLU A 2 -17.39 -22.84 35.88
N VAL A 3 -17.58 -21.56 36.23
CA VAL A 3 -17.43 -20.41 35.33
C VAL A 3 -16.51 -19.43 36.06
N ILE A 4 -15.24 -19.41 35.68
CA ILE A 4 -14.21 -18.66 36.42
C ILE A 4 -13.39 -17.85 35.43
N PHE A 5 -13.32 -16.54 35.66
CA PHE A 5 -12.48 -15.64 34.90
C PHE A 5 -11.16 -15.40 35.65
N TYR A 6 -10.04 -15.60 34.96
CA TYR A 6 -8.69 -15.42 35.45
C TYR A 6 -8.03 -14.27 34.71
N SER A 7 -7.59 -13.23 35.43
CA SER A 7 -6.76 -12.16 34.87
C SER A 7 -5.45 -12.03 35.65
N ASP A 8 -4.59 -11.14 35.16
CA ASP A 8 -3.39 -10.67 35.87
C ASP A 8 -3.72 -9.98 37.21
N LYS A 9 -4.89 -9.34 37.30
CA LYS A 9 -5.42 -8.71 38.52
C LYS A 9 -5.89 -9.72 39.56
N GLY A 10 -6.55 -10.79 39.12
CA GLY A 10 -6.97 -11.88 40.00
C GLY A 10 -8.09 -12.75 39.43
N ILE A 11 -8.89 -13.33 40.31
CA ILE A 11 -9.87 -14.37 39.94
C ILE A 11 -11.28 -13.88 40.24
N LEU A 12 -12.15 -13.89 39.23
CA LEU A 12 -13.57 -13.62 39.36
C LEU A 12 -14.37 -14.91 39.16
N ASN A 13 -14.96 -15.41 40.25
CA ASN A 13 -15.76 -16.63 40.21
C ASN A 13 -17.24 -16.31 39.95
N LEU A 14 -17.73 -16.72 38.78
CA LEU A 14 -19.09 -16.49 38.32
C LEU A 14 -19.96 -17.75 38.42
N SER A 15 -19.44 -18.81 39.04
CA SER A 15 -20.08 -20.14 39.07
C SER A 15 -21.41 -20.16 39.81
N SER A 16 -21.67 -19.23 40.72
CA SER A 16 -22.95 -19.12 41.46
C SER A 16 -23.99 -18.27 40.74
N LEU A 17 -23.60 -17.54 39.69
CA LEU A 17 -24.48 -16.58 39.01
C LEU A 17 -25.33 -17.27 37.93
N LYS A 18 -26.52 -16.69 37.71
CA LYS A 18 -27.35 -16.99 36.54
C LYS A 18 -26.81 -16.19 35.38
N ILE A 19 -26.09 -16.87 34.49
CA ILE A 19 -25.48 -16.25 33.31
C ILE A 19 -26.05 -16.93 32.07
N SER A 20 -26.32 -16.10 31.07
CA SER A 20 -26.73 -16.52 29.74
C SER A 20 -25.55 -16.37 28.80
N PHE A 21 -25.26 -17.41 28.04
CA PHE A 21 -24.17 -17.43 27.05
C PHE A 21 -24.78 -17.46 25.66
N GLN A 22 -24.37 -16.56 24.78
CA GLN A 22 -24.75 -16.55 23.37
C GLN A 22 -23.55 -16.96 22.53
N GLU A 23 -23.76 -17.92 21.63
CA GLU A 23 -22.77 -18.38 20.66
C GLU A 23 -23.36 -18.26 19.24
N GLU A 24 -22.64 -17.62 18.32
CA GLU A 24 -23.03 -17.48 16.90
C GLU A 24 -22.03 -18.16 15.96
N ASN A 25 -22.53 -18.75 14.87
CA ASN A 25 -21.69 -19.47 13.91
C ASN A 25 -21.12 -18.52 12.84
N SER A 26 -19.79 -18.37 12.81
CA SER A 26 -19.05 -17.58 11.81
C SER A 26 -19.33 -18.01 10.37
N LYS A 27 -19.64 -19.28 10.12
CA LYS A 27 -19.92 -19.80 8.76
C LYS A 27 -21.23 -19.30 8.17
N LEU A 28 -22.10 -18.70 8.98
CA LEU A 28 -23.46 -18.28 8.59
C LEU A 28 -23.72 -16.79 8.75
N ASN A 29 -22.82 -16.06 9.39
CA ASN A 29 -22.91 -14.62 9.65
C ASN A 29 -21.69 -13.91 9.04
N ASP A 30 -21.80 -12.63 8.68
CA ASP A 30 -20.63 -11.87 8.15
C ASP A 30 -19.70 -11.37 9.25
N LYS A 31 -20.02 -11.69 10.51
CA LYS A 31 -19.24 -11.29 11.67
C LYS A 31 -18.49 -12.52 12.19
N GLN A 32 -17.26 -12.27 12.62
CA GLN A 32 -16.40 -13.22 13.32
C GLN A 32 -17.10 -13.84 14.53
N LEU A 33 -16.56 -14.96 15.01
CA LEU A 33 -17.23 -15.87 15.93
C LEU A 33 -17.60 -15.17 17.24
N THR A 34 -18.89 -14.85 17.41
CA THR A 34 -19.40 -14.14 18.59
C THR A 34 -19.75 -15.14 19.69
N LYS A 35 -18.88 -15.34 20.70
CA LYS A 35 -19.30 -15.91 21.99
C LYS A 35 -19.20 -14.86 23.10
N PHE A 36 -20.31 -14.59 23.75
CA PHE A 36 -20.35 -13.62 24.83
C PHE A 36 -21.38 -14.01 25.87
N THR A 37 -21.20 -13.48 27.07
CA THR A 37 -22.23 -13.55 28.11
C THR A 37 -23.19 -12.38 27.91
N PHE A 38 -24.49 -12.60 28.09
CA PHE A 38 -25.36 -11.45 28.39
C PHE A 38 -24.85 -10.73 29.65
N PRO A 39 -25.10 -9.41 29.78
CA PRO A 39 -24.70 -8.66 30.95
C PRO A 39 -25.14 -9.36 32.24
N PHE A 40 -24.19 -9.61 33.13
CA PHE A 40 -24.41 -10.21 34.45
C PHE A 40 -24.09 -9.18 35.53
N GLU A 41 -24.71 -9.36 36.70
CA GLU A 41 -24.51 -8.48 37.84
C GLU A 41 -23.67 -9.19 38.91
N VAL A 42 -22.67 -8.49 39.42
CA VAL A 42 -21.81 -8.96 40.52
C VAL A 42 -21.84 -7.95 41.66
N TYR A 43 -21.88 -8.47 42.87
CA TYR A 43 -21.68 -7.68 44.08
C TYR A 43 -20.20 -7.34 44.26
N MET A 44 -19.87 -6.05 44.30
CA MET A 44 -18.49 -5.59 44.53
C MET A 44 -18.17 -5.63 46.03
N ASP A 45 -17.75 -6.79 46.53
CA ASP A 45 -17.25 -6.93 47.89
C ASP A 45 -15.83 -6.38 48.06
N ASP A 46 -15.34 -6.37 49.31
CA ASP A 46 -13.99 -5.91 49.64
C ASP A 46 -12.90 -6.66 48.85
N ASP A 47 -13.12 -7.94 48.54
CA ASP A 47 -12.18 -8.76 47.78
C ASP A 47 -12.17 -8.37 46.30
N PHE A 48 -13.33 -8.13 45.69
CA PHE A 48 -13.45 -7.58 44.34
C PHE A 48 -12.76 -6.22 44.25
N ILE A 49 -13.05 -5.32 45.19
CA ILE A 49 -12.48 -3.97 45.22
C ILE A 49 -10.95 -4.00 45.31
N ARG A 50 -10.40 -4.88 46.15
CA ARG A 50 -8.94 -5.06 46.27
C ARG A 50 -8.29 -5.65 45.02
N THR A 51 -9.03 -6.50 44.31
CA THR A 51 -8.51 -7.26 43.17
C THR A 51 -8.59 -6.45 41.88
N PHE A 52 -9.76 -5.90 41.57
CA PHE A 52 -10.06 -5.27 40.30
C PHE A 52 -10.06 -3.74 40.36
N GLY A 53 -10.23 -3.17 41.55
CA GLY A 53 -10.27 -1.72 41.80
C GLY A 53 -11.61 -1.27 42.41
N ASP A 54 -11.60 -0.10 43.05
CA ASP A 54 -12.80 0.50 43.63
C ASP A 54 -13.56 1.32 42.57
N TYR A 55 -14.52 0.67 41.92
CA TYR A 55 -15.41 1.29 40.94
C TYR A 55 -16.59 2.06 41.57
N ILE A 56 -16.72 2.06 42.90
CA ILE A 56 -17.80 2.74 43.63
C ILE A 56 -17.40 4.19 43.94
N SER A 57 -16.12 4.40 44.26
CA SER A 57 -15.59 5.72 44.60
C SER A 57 -15.58 6.67 43.40
N HIS A 58 -16.16 7.86 43.60
CA HIS A 58 -16.18 8.92 42.59
C HIS A 58 -14.84 9.67 42.49
N GLU A 59 -13.94 9.46 43.45
CA GLU A 59 -12.62 10.12 43.50
C GLU A 59 -11.55 9.34 42.72
N ASN A 60 -11.85 8.10 42.28
CA ASN A 60 -10.91 7.30 41.51
C ASN A 60 -10.90 7.74 40.04
N ILE A 61 -9.70 8.02 39.56
CA ILE A 61 -9.38 8.40 38.19
C ILE A 61 -8.55 7.23 37.62
N ASP A 62 -8.72 6.90 36.34
CA ASP A 62 -7.99 5.81 35.63
C ASP A 62 -8.44 4.36 35.92
N LEU A 63 -9.73 4.13 36.20
CA LEU A 63 -10.28 2.78 36.25
C LEU A 63 -10.36 2.15 34.85
N GLU A 64 -9.86 0.92 34.72
CA GLU A 64 -9.92 0.17 33.46
C GLU A 64 -11.36 -0.25 33.16
N LYS A 65 -11.88 0.16 32.00
CA LYS A 65 -13.17 -0.33 31.49
C LYS A 65 -13.09 -1.78 31.01
N PHE A 66 -11.91 -2.22 30.58
CA PHE A 66 -11.68 -3.50 29.93
C PHE A 66 -10.55 -4.25 30.61
N ILE A 67 -10.78 -5.51 30.97
CA ILE A 67 -9.81 -6.36 31.67
C ILE A 67 -9.64 -7.65 30.85
N ASN A 68 -8.41 -7.92 30.42
CA ASN A 68 -8.08 -9.11 29.63
C ASN A 68 -7.80 -10.31 30.54
N GLY A 69 -8.15 -11.52 30.11
CA GLY A 69 -7.97 -12.72 30.90
C GLY A 69 -8.36 -14.02 30.18
N HIS A 70 -8.61 -15.06 30.95
CA HIS A 70 -9.04 -16.37 30.49
C HIS A 70 -10.32 -16.79 31.21
N LEU A 71 -11.31 -17.29 30.48
CA LEU A 71 -12.54 -17.83 31.04
C LEU A 71 -12.51 -19.35 31.01
N LEU A 72 -12.57 -19.99 32.17
CA LEU A 72 -12.91 -21.41 32.30
C LEU A 72 -14.43 -21.56 32.15
N PHE A 73 -14.86 -22.19 31.06
CA PHE A 73 -16.27 -22.43 30.74
C PHE A 73 -16.44 -23.83 30.14
N GLU A 74 -17.38 -24.62 30.68
CA GLU A 74 -17.65 -26.02 30.29
C GLU A 74 -16.40 -26.92 30.32
N GLY A 75 -15.48 -26.67 31.27
CA GLY A 75 -14.24 -27.44 31.42
C GLY A 75 -13.17 -27.11 30.36
N LYS A 76 -13.39 -26.07 29.56
CA LYS A 76 -12.43 -25.53 28.58
C LYS A 76 -12.02 -24.13 28.98
N MET A 77 -10.76 -23.80 28.76
CA MET A 77 -10.23 -22.45 28.97
C MET A 77 -10.27 -21.69 27.65
N TYR A 78 -10.82 -20.48 27.67
CA TYR A 78 -10.91 -19.58 26.52
C TYR A 78 -10.20 -18.28 26.83
N GLU A 79 -9.55 -17.66 25.84
CA GLU A 79 -9.21 -16.24 25.95
C GLU A 79 -10.50 -15.43 26.05
N ALA A 80 -10.49 -14.41 26.93
CA ALA A 80 -11.67 -13.67 27.31
C ALA A 80 -11.33 -12.22 27.71
N LYS A 81 -12.32 -11.34 27.54
CA LYS A 81 -12.26 -9.94 27.94
C LYS A 81 -13.49 -9.59 28.75
N LEU A 82 -13.28 -9.07 29.96
CA LEU A 82 -14.32 -8.52 30.82
C LEU A 82 -14.50 -7.02 30.48
N GLU A 83 -15.68 -6.64 30.02
CA GLU A 83 -16.12 -5.25 29.91
C GLU A 83 -16.99 -4.88 31.11
N ILE A 84 -16.65 -3.77 31.75
CA ILE A 84 -17.48 -3.14 32.78
C ILE A 84 -18.44 -2.17 32.07
N ILE A 85 -19.74 -2.45 32.16
CA ILE A 85 -20.78 -1.73 31.42
C ILE A 85 -21.34 -0.58 32.26
N SER A 86 -21.74 -0.88 33.49
CA SER A 86 -22.36 0.10 34.38
C SER A 86 -22.19 -0.28 35.85
N ILE A 87 -22.28 0.71 36.72
CA ILE A 87 -22.25 0.55 38.18
C ILE A 87 -23.50 1.20 38.75
N GLU A 88 -24.23 0.47 39.60
CA GLU A 88 -25.38 0.97 40.35
C GLU A 88 -25.20 0.64 41.84
N GLY A 89 -24.81 1.65 42.63
CA GLY A 89 -24.48 1.47 44.03
C GLY A 89 -23.27 0.55 44.21
N ILE A 90 -23.50 -0.65 44.76
CA ILE A 90 -22.48 -1.67 45.04
C ILE A 90 -22.52 -2.83 44.05
N PHE A 91 -23.38 -2.74 43.04
CA PHE A 91 -23.53 -3.74 41.98
C PHE A 91 -22.83 -3.27 40.71
N LEU A 92 -22.07 -4.17 40.11
CA LEU A 92 -21.39 -3.98 38.84
C LEU A 92 -22.05 -4.86 37.78
N THR A 93 -22.47 -4.23 36.68
CA THR A 93 -22.92 -4.93 35.48
C THR A 93 -21.74 -5.12 34.56
N GLY A 94 -21.38 -6.38 34.31
CA GLY A 94 -20.27 -6.78 33.45
C GLY A 94 -20.72 -7.70 32.32
N GLN A 95 -19.94 -7.74 31.25
CA GLN A 95 -20.06 -8.69 30.16
C GLN A 95 -18.69 -9.31 29.89
N ILE A 96 -18.66 -10.62 29.66
CA ILE A 96 -17.47 -11.32 29.20
C ILE A 96 -17.67 -11.73 27.75
N ASP A 97 -16.82 -11.19 26.89
CA ASP A 97 -16.64 -11.68 25.54
C ASP A 97 -15.52 -12.73 25.57
N PHE A 98 -15.75 -13.90 25.00
CA PHE A 98 -14.80 -15.00 25.06
C PHE A 98 -14.87 -15.84 23.79
N GLY A 99 -13.83 -16.59 23.46
CA GLY A 99 -13.86 -17.37 22.23
C GLY A 99 -13.97 -16.56 20.93
N PHE A 100 -13.81 -15.23 21.00
CA PHE A 100 -13.43 -14.39 19.87
C PHE A 100 -11.90 -14.41 19.73
N ASP A 101 -11.26 -14.40 18.54
CA ASP A 101 -11.42 -13.55 17.35
C ASP A 101 -11.05 -12.05 17.57
N GLN A 102 -10.22 -11.73 18.57
CA GLN A 102 -9.25 -10.64 18.42
C GLN A 102 -7.88 -11.17 18.76
N ILE A 103 -7.21 -11.64 17.73
CA ILE A 103 -5.78 -11.91 17.81
C ILE A 103 -5.13 -10.60 18.28
N PRO A 104 -4.27 -10.61 19.32
CA PRO A 104 -3.78 -9.41 20.00
C PRO A 104 -3.24 -8.27 19.12
N ASN A 105 -2.91 -8.54 17.87
CA ASN A 105 -2.39 -7.59 16.89
C ASN A 105 -3.36 -7.23 15.76
N TYR A 106 -4.66 -7.50 15.90
CA TYR A 106 -5.67 -7.19 14.88
C TYR A 106 -5.69 -5.73 14.43
N ASP A 107 -5.52 -4.81 15.38
CA ASP A 107 -5.52 -3.37 15.12
C ASP A 107 -4.13 -2.85 14.70
N LYS A 108 -3.08 -3.68 14.76
CA LYS A 108 -1.75 -3.28 14.26
C LYS A 108 -1.82 -3.08 12.75
N LYS A 109 -1.17 -2.02 12.28
CA LYS A 109 -0.96 -1.81 10.84
C LYS A 109 -0.05 -2.89 10.29
N LEU A 110 -0.23 -3.25 9.01
CA LEU A 110 0.66 -4.21 8.35
C LEU A 110 2.13 -3.77 8.40
N SER A 111 2.39 -2.46 8.35
CA SER A 111 3.75 -1.89 8.46
C SER A 111 4.38 -2.02 9.85
N GLU A 112 3.59 -2.28 10.89
CA GLU A 112 4.04 -2.46 12.27
C GLU A 112 4.41 -3.92 12.57
N LEU A 113 4.00 -4.86 11.71
CA LEU A 113 4.35 -6.27 11.84
C LEU A 113 5.88 -6.48 11.71
N PRO A 114 6.42 -7.58 12.24
CA PRO A 114 7.85 -7.90 12.15
C PRO A 114 8.24 -8.41 10.75
N LEU A 115 7.96 -7.60 9.74
CA LEU A 115 8.30 -7.86 8.34
C LEU A 115 9.80 -7.69 8.08
N GLU A 116 10.29 -8.39 7.06
CA GLU A 116 11.71 -8.44 6.69
C GLU A 116 12.28 -7.06 6.32
N VAL A 117 13.48 -6.78 6.84
CA VAL A 117 14.28 -5.60 6.50
C VAL A 117 15.73 -6.05 6.29
N LEU A 118 16.30 -5.75 5.12
CA LEU A 118 17.61 -6.22 4.67
C LEU A 118 18.36 -5.10 3.94
N GLU A 119 19.61 -4.85 4.31
CA GLU A 119 20.54 -4.05 3.50
C GLU A 119 21.20 -4.95 2.45
N VAL A 120 21.28 -4.47 1.22
CA VAL A 120 21.86 -5.20 0.07
C VAL A 120 22.99 -4.39 -0.55
N THR A 121 23.88 -5.02 -1.31
CA THR A 121 25.00 -4.29 -1.94
C THR A 121 24.54 -3.47 -3.15
N ASP A 122 23.71 -4.05 -4.01
CA ASP A 122 23.09 -3.40 -5.17
C ASP A 122 21.68 -3.97 -5.33
N ILE A 123 20.68 -3.09 -5.23
CA ILE A 123 19.27 -3.47 -5.27
C ILE A 123 18.85 -4.12 -6.60
N TYR A 124 19.49 -3.75 -7.71
CA TYR A 124 19.16 -4.26 -9.04
C TYR A 124 19.66 -5.70 -9.23
N ASN A 125 20.88 -5.98 -8.75
CA ASN A 125 21.43 -7.33 -8.76
C ASN A 125 20.64 -8.24 -7.80
N HIS A 126 20.33 -7.75 -6.60
CA HIS A 126 19.49 -8.49 -5.64
C HIS A 126 18.11 -8.82 -6.23
N ALA A 127 17.46 -7.86 -6.89
CA ALA A 127 16.18 -8.09 -7.55
C ALA A 127 16.27 -9.15 -8.65
N ALA A 128 17.36 -9.15 -9.44
CA ALA A 128 17.61 -10.16 -10.47
C ALA A 128 17.80 -11.58 -9.89
N ASP A 129 18.39 -11.70 -8.69
CA ASP A 129 18.56 -12.99 -8.02
C ASP A 129 17.24 -13.52 -7.42
N ILE A 130 16.37 -12.62 -6.97
CA ILE A 130 15.08 -12.98 -6.33
C ILE A 130 13.99 -13.30 -7.35
N VAL A 131 13.98 -12.65 -8.52
CA VAL A 131 12.84 -12.67 -9.43
C VAL A 131 12.47 -14.06 -9.98
N SER A 132 13.42 -15.00 -9.97
CA SER A 132 13.18 -16.39 -10.36
C SER A 132 12.61 -17.29 -9.25
N LYS A 133 12.68 -16.87 -7.99
CA LYS A 133 12.30 -17.66 -6.82
C LYS A 133 10.81 -17.60 -6.53
N LYS A 134 10.29 -18.60 -5.83
CA LYS A 134 8.90 -18.67 -5.36
C LYS A 134 8.85 -18.76 -3.84
N PHE A 135 7.68 -18.53 -3.26
CA PHE A 135 7.49 -18.87 -1.86
C PHE A 135 7.54 -20.41 -1.67
N PRO A 136 8.18 -20.95 -0.61
CA PRO A 136 8.79 -20.27 0.54
C PRO A 136 10.28 -19.91 0.38
N GLU A 137 10.88 -20.05 -0.81
CA GLU A 137 12.30 -19.70 -1.04
C GLU A 137 12.57 -18.18 -0.93
N THR A 138 11.54 -17.36 -1.11
CA THR A 138 11.57 -15.91 -0.88
C THR A 138 10.26 -15.39 -0.29
N ASN A 139 10.32 -14.35 0.55
CA ASN A 139 9.16 -13.70 1.15
C ASN A 139 8.57 -12.57 0.29
N TYR A 140 9.29 -12.13 -0.75
CA TYR A 140 8.91 -11.05 -1.66
C TYR A 140 9.47 -11.31 -3.06
N ASN A 141 8.91 -10.62 -4.05
CA ASN A 141 9.36 -10.70 -5.44
C ASN A 141 9.23 -9.34 -6.16
N PHE A 142 9.72 -9.24 -7.39
CA PHE A 142 9.75 -8.03 -8.21
C PHE A 142 9.03 -8.26 -9.57
N PRO A 143 7.72 -8.58 -9.56
CA PRO A 143 6.95 -8.66 -10.80
C PRO A 143 6.89 -7.29 -11.48
N ARG A 144 6.92 -7.27 -12.81
CA ARG A 144 6.75 -6.05 -13.60
C ARG A 144 5.31 -5.57 -13.50
N ILE A 145 5.09 -4.32 -13.12
CA ILE A 145 3.75 -3.75 -12.95
C ILE A 145 3.68 -2.41 -13.68
N TYR A 146 2.62 -2.18 -14.43
CA TYR A 146 2.36 -0.93 -15.12
C TYR A 146 1.49 0.01 -14.27
N THR A 147 1.83 1.29 -14.25
CA THR A 147 1.06 2.38 -13.64
C THR A 147 0.92 3.56 -14.60
N ASN A 148 -0.20 4.27 -14.51
CA ASN A 148 -0.45 5.56 -15.16
C ASN A 148 -0.23 6.76 -14.22
N LYS A 149 0.19 6.52 -12.96
CA LYS A 149 0.41 7.56 -11.95
C LYS A 149 1.45 8.59 -12.37
N TYR A 150 2.51 8.13 -13.04
CA TYR A 150 3.64 8.93 -13.45
C TYR A 150 3.60 9.10 -14.97
N GLY A 151 3.64 10.35 -15.44
CA GLY A 151 3.52 10.67 -16.85
C GLY A 151 4.45 11.80 -17.28
N PRO A 152 4.68 11.95 -18.60
CA PRO A 152 5.63 12.90 -19.17
C PRO A 152 5.17 14.36 -19.08
N THR A 153 4.07 14.64 -18.35
CA THR A 153 3.70 16.00 -17.97
C THR A 153 4.64 16.57 -16.90
N GLU A 154 5.30 15.68 -16.14
CA GLU A 154 6.37 16.01 -15.21
C GLU A 154 7.70 15.60 -15.86
N VAL A 155 8.62 16.56 -16.03
CA VAL A 155 9.91 16.36 -16.72
C VAL A 155 10.70 15.18 -16.14
N MET A 156 10.62 14.95 -14.83
CA MET A 156 11.30 13.83 -14.17
C MET A 156 10.83 12.44 -14.63
N TRP A 157 9.66 12.34 -15.28
CA TRP A 157 9.08 11.08 -15.77
C TRP A 157 9.11 10.96 -17.30
N ASP A 158 9.77 11.87 -18.02
CA ASP A 158 9.83 11.84 -19.50
C ASP A 158 10.37 10.52 -20.05
N ALA A 159 11.37 9.94 -19.38
CA ALA A 159 11.96 8.65 -19.72
C ALA A 159 11.25 7.45 -19.07
N PHE A 160 10.25 7.68 -18.20
CA PHE A 160 9.58 6.63 -17.47
C PHE A 160 8.43 6.04 -18.29
N GLU A 161 8.54 4.77 -18.65
CA GLU A 161 7.51 4.10 -19.45
C GLU A 161 6.31 3.60 -18.61
N GLY A 162 6.21 3.99 -17.35
CA GLY A 162 5.12 3.57 -16.46
C GLY A 162 5.35 2.21 -15.78
N TYR A 163 6.56 1.65 -15.80
CA TYR A 163 6.82 0.32 -15.25
C TYR A 163 7.58 0.35 -13.93
N TYR A 164 6.98 -0.21 -12.88
CA TYR A 164 7.72 -0.73 -11.75
C TYR A 164 8.44 -2.01 -12.16
N ASN A 165 9.61 -2.26 -11.55
CA ASN A 165 10.38 -3.49 -11.72
C ASN A 165 10.67 -3.80 -13.20
N HIS A 166 10.98 -2.77 -13.99
CA HIS A 166 11.29 -2.92 -15.40
C HIS A 166 12.62 -3.67 -15.60
N THR A 167 12.62 -4.60 -16.57
CA THR A 167 13.79 -5.41 -16.89
C THR A 167 14.16 -5.32 -18.37
N ILE A 168 15.45 -5.43 -18.64
CA ILE A 168 16.06 -5.48 -19.95
C ILE A 168 16.87 -6.77 -20.08
N ILE A 169 17.04 -7.25 -21.30
CA ILE A 169 17.94 -8.37 -21.58
C ILE A 169 19.25 -7.78 -22.10
N GLU A 170 20.33 -7.95 -21.35
CA GLU A 170 21.66 -7.50 -21.73
C GLU A 170 22.58 -8.73 -21.80
N ASN A 171 23.20 -8.98 -22.96
CA ASN A 171 24.05 -10.15 -23.21
C ASN A 171 23.40 -11.51 -22.90
N GLY A 172 22.07 -11.60 -23.04
CA GLY A 172 21.30 -12.83 -22.77
C GLY A 172 20.92 -13.02 -21.30
N GLU A 173 21.31 -12.10 -20.41
CA GLU A 173 20.95 -12.12 -18.99
C GLU A 173 19.86 -11.08 -18.70
N LEU A 174 18.92 -11.43 -17.81
CA LEU A 174 17.92 -10.48 -17.31
C LEU A 174 18.58 -9.53 -16.31
N LYS A 175 18.41 -8.23 -16.55
CA LYS A 175 18.82 -7.18 -15.63
C LYS A 175 17.67 -6.21 -15.40
N PHE A 176 17.60 -5.63 -14.21
CA PHE A 176 16.69 -4.53 -13.96
C PHE A 176 17.27 -3.24 -14.55
N ALA A 177 16.44 -2.49 -15.27
CA ALA A 177 16.86 -1.22 -15.85
C ALA A 177 17.26 -0.25 -14.74
N LYS A 178 18.41 0.43 -14.88
CA LYS A 178 18.95 1.36 -13.89
C LYS A 178 18.61 2.79 -14.28
N ASN A 179 18.28 3.61 -13.28
CA ASN A 179 18.08 5.04 -13.51
C ASN A 179 19.42 5.69 -13.86
N VAL A 180 19.37 6.65 -14.78
CA VAL A 180 20.55 7.34 -15.28
C VAL A 180 20.75 8.61 -14.46
N PHE A 181 21.87 8.67 -13.74
CA PHE A 181 22.29 9.86 -13.00
C PHE A 181 23.03 10.84 -13.92
N PRO A 182 22.95 12.15 -13.67
CA PRO A 182 23.61 13.13 -14.52
C PRO A 182 25.13 13.10 -14.30
N THR A 183 25.89 12.89 -15.37
CA THR A 183 27.36 12.79 -15.37
C THR A 183 27.97 13.54 -16.55
N GLU A 184 29.27 13.80 -16.54
CA GLU A 184 29.96 14.32 -17.73
C GLU A 184 29.79 13.41 -18.95
N GLN A 185 29.85 12.10 -18.77
CA GLN A 185 29.83 11.13 -19.86
C GLN A 185 28.48 11.09 -20.60
N ASN A 186 27.37 11.37 -19.90
CA ASN A 186 26.05 11.42 -20.50
C ASN A 186 25.55 12.86 -20.73
N ASN A 187 26.43 13.86 -20.68
CA ASN A 187 26.05 15.26 -20.85
C ASN A 187 24.94 15.70 -19.88
N TRP A 188 24.96 15.17 -18.65
CA TRP A 188 24.04 15.49 -17.55
C TRP A 188 22.57 15.17 -17.84
N THR A 189 22.30 14.13 -18.63
CA THR A 189 20.93 13.62 -18.80
C THR A 189 20.46 12.88 -17.54
N ILE A 190 19.17 12.99 -17.25
CA ILE A 190 18.50 12.28 -16.16
C ILE A 190 17.40 11.44 -16.77
N ASP A 191 17.50 10.12 -16.63
CA ASP A 191 16.47 9.19 -17.11
C ASP A 191 16.00 8.31 -15.96
N ASN A 192 14.82 8.62 -15.41
CA ASN A 192 14.13 7.78 -14.45
C ASN A 192 13.35 6.71 -15.22
N VAL A 193 13.96 5.54 -15.42
CA VAL A 193 13.38 4.47 -16.24
C VAL A 193 12.76 3.35 -15.40
N ASN A 194 13.02 3.32 -14.09
CA ASN A 194 12.59 2.22 -13.24
C ASN A 194 12.42 2.61 -11.77
N ILE A 195 11.39 2.04 -11.16
CA ILE A 195 11.19 2.05 -9.71
C ILE A 195 11.23 0.60 -9.24
N ILE A 196 12.20 0.27 -8.39
CA ILE A 196 12.28 -1.05 -7.76
C ILE A 196 11.32 -1.07 -6.58
N HIS A 197 10.33 -1.95 -6.65
CA HIS A 197 9.26 -2.08 -5.67
C HIS A 197 9.10 -3.56 -5.29
N PRO A 198 9.52 -3.99 -4.10
CA PRO A 198 9.31 -5.36 -3.66
C PRO A 198 7.82 -5.59 -3.39
N CYS A 199 7.30 -6.72 -3.81
CA CYS A 199 5.93 -7.15 -3.53
C CYS A 199 5.98 -8.31 -2.52
N PRO A 200 5.60 -8.11 -1.25
CA PRO A 200 5.54 -9.19 -0.26
C PRO A 200 4.55 -10.29 -0.67
N TYR A 201 4.83 -11.51 -0.29
CA TYR A 201 3.93 -12.64 -0.55
C TYR A 201 2.71 -12.62 0.37
N LEU A 202 1.51 -12.91 -0.15
CA LEU A 202 0.27 -12.82 0.64
C LEU A 202 0.27 -13.79 1.84
N LEU A 203 0.67 -15.04 1.66
CA LEU A 203 0.73 -15.99 2.79
C LEU A 203 1.85 -15.65 3.76
N TYR A 204 2.92 -14.98 3.33
CA TYR A 204 3.95 -14.48 4.23
C TYR A 204 3.34 -13.44 5.19
N LEU A 205 2.61 -12.44 4.67
CA LEU A 205 1.94 -11.44 5.49
C LEU A 205 0.93 -12.07 6.47
N LEU A 206 0.11 -13.01 6.01
CA LEU A 206 -0.82 -13.73 6.88
C LEU A 206 -0.06 -14.51 7.97
N SER A 207 0.96 -15.28 7.58
CA SER A 207 1.74 -16.10 8.52
C SER A 207 2.46 -15.27 9.58
N ILE A 208 3.06 -14.13 9.20
CA ILE A 208 3.75 -13.23 10.13
C ILE A 208 2.76 -12.50 11.02
N GLY A 209 1.62 -12.07 10.49
CA GLY A 209 0.56 -11.47 11.30
C GLY A 209 0.07 -12.43 12.38
N PHE A 210 -0.21 -13.70 12.05
CA PHE A 210 -0.58 -14.67 13.10
C PHE A 210 0.58 -14.97 14.06
N ALA A 211 1.81 -15.09 13.56
CA ALA A 211 2.99 -15.41 14.37
C ALA A 211 3.36 -14.29 15.37
N ASP A 212 3.18 -13.02 14.99
CA ASP A 212 3.40 -11.85 15.88
C ASP A 212 2.49 -11.89 17.11
N ALA A 213 1.34 -12.55 17.01
CA ALA A 213 0.43 -12.81 18.11
C ALA A 213 0.61 -14.20 18.77
N GLY A 214 1.63 -14.95 18.39
CA GLY A 214 1.95 -16.26 18.97
C GLY A 214 1.22 -17.45 18.36
N TYR A 215 0.59 -17.28 17.19
CA TYR A 215 -0.17 -18.32 16.49
C TYR A 215 0.52 -18.83 15.22
N GLU A 216 0.32 -20.10 14.89
CA GLU A 216 0.76 -20.71 13.64
C GLU A 216 -0.41 -20.83 12.65
N LEU A 217 -0.27 -20.28 11.44
CA LEU A 217 -1.28 -20.40 10.38
C LEU A 217 -1.27 -21.79 9.76
N LYS A 218 -2.45 -22.43 9.69
CA LYS A 218 -2.71 -23.77 9.12
C LYS A 218 -3.98 -23.76 8.28
N GLY A 219 -4.24 -24.89 7.61
CA GLY A 219 -5.49 -25.12 6.88
C GLY A 219 -5.36 -25.06 5.36
N ASP A 220 -6.51 -25.06 4.70
CA ASP A 220 -6.65 -25.11 3.23
C ASP A 220 -5.95 -23.93 2.53
N ILE A 221 -5.77 -22.81 3.23
CA ILE A 221 -5.13 -21.59 2.69
C ILE A 221 -3.75 -21.88 2.07
N TRP A 222 -2.98 -22.81 2.63
CA TRP A 222 -1.66 -23.21 2.12
C TRP A 222 -1.72 -24.06 0.84
N LEU A 223 -2.88 -24.67 0.56
CA LEU A 223 -3.07 -25.57 -0.57
C LEU A 223 -3.74 -24.88 -1.76
N ASP A 224 -4.29 -23.68 -1.57
CA ASP A 224 -5.07 -22.97 -2.58
C ASP A 224 -4.23 -22.38 -3.72
N GLU A 225 -4.40 -22.93 -4.92
CA GLU A 225 -3.73 -22.49 -6.14
C GLU A 225 -4.05 -21.02 -6.52
N ASN A 226 -5.20 -20.48 -6.10
CA ASN A 226 -5.54 -19.09 -6.38
C ASN A 226 -4.80 -18.10 -5.47
N ILE A 227 -4.20 -18.58 -4.38
CA ILE A 227 -3.51 -17.76 -3.37
C ILE A 227 -1.99 -17.99 -3.42
N LYS A 228 -1.55 -19.21 -3.77
CA LYS A 228 -0.14 -19.64 -3.79
C LYS A 228 0.81 -18.79 -4.64
N ASP A 229 0.33 -18.04 -5.60
CA ASP A 229 1.18 -17.20 -6.47
C ASP A 229 0.68 -15.75 -6.44
N LYS A 230 0.27 -15.26 -5.26
CA LYS A 230 -0.23 -13.90 -5.04
C LYS A 230 0.72 -13.06 -4.20
N TRP A 231 1.06 -11.91 -4.76
CA TRP A 231 1.98 -10.94 -4.20
C TRP A 231 1.22 -9.64 -3.97
N VAL A 232 1.47 -9.00 -2.85
CA VAL A 232 0.82 -7.75 -2.45
C VAL A 232 1.61 -6.58 -3.01
N PHE A 233 0.89 -5.66 -3.65
CA PHE A 233 1.43 -4.38 -4.11
C PHE A 233 0.76 -3.24 -3.34
N SER A 234 1.54 -2.21 -3.02
CA SER A 234 1.06 -0.95 -2.44
C SER A 234 1.38 0.20 -3.38
N GLY A 235 0.41 1.11 -3.61
CA GLY A 235 0.63 2.34 -4.37
C GLY A 235 1.47 3.40 -3.63
N GLY A 236 1.90 3.10 -2.39
CA GLY A 236 2.73 3.95 -1.57
C GLY A 236 4.12 4.22 -2.18
N GLN A 237 4.72 5.35 -1.81
CA GLN A 237 6.02 5.75 -2.35
C GLN A 237 7.18 4.96 -1.70
N TYR A 238 7.71 4.00 -2.44
CA TYR A 238 8.83 3.16 -1.99
C TYR A 238 10.22 3.78 -2.22
N PHE A 239 10.37 4.60 -3.26
CA PHE A 239 11.64 5.21 -3.65
C PHE A 239 11.84 6.60 -3.01
N LYS A 240 13.07 7.09 -3.05
CA LYS A 240 13.41 8.47 -2.67
C LYS A 240 13.70 9.30 -3.91
N ASN A 241 13.42 10.59 -3.83
CA ASN A 241 13.85 11.55 -4.83
C ASN A 241 15.11 12.27 -4.34
N GLN A 242 16.13 12.30 -5.18
CA GLN A 242 17.27 13.19 -5.01
C GLN A 242 17.10 14.38 -5.92
N TRP A 243 17.20 15.58 -5.33
CA TRP A 243 17.21 16.83 -6.08
C TRP A 243 18.60 17.07 -6.65
N ILE A 244 18.64 17.48 -7.91
CA ILE A 244 19.84 17.96 -8.56
C ILE A 244 19.87 19.48 -8.43
N LEU A 245 21.01 20.02 -8.01
CA LEU A 245 21.20 21.47 -7.95
C LEU A 245 21.06 22.01 -9.37
N ASN A 246 20.26 23.06 -9.54
CA ASN A 246 20.25 23.92 -10.71
C ASN A 246 20.05 25.35 -10.22
N LYS A 247 21.13 26.13 -10.17
CA LYS A 247 21.14 27.47 -9.60
C LYS A 247 21.69 28.45 -10.62
N GLU A 248 20.94 29.50 -10.92
CA GLU A 248 21.53 30.66 -11.57
C GLU A 248 22.58 31.26 -10.63
N VAL A 249 23.84 31.22 -11.06
CA VAL A 249 24.96 31.74 -10.28
C VAL A 249 25.49 33.04 -10.83
N LEU A 250 25.11 33.39 -12.06
CA LEU A 250 25.59 34.60 -12.71
C LEU A 250 24.56 35.12 -13.73
N ARG A 251 24.29 36.42 -13.65
CA ARG A 251 23.55 37.19 -14.66
C ARG A 251 24.25 38.52 -14.87
N ILE A 252 24.78 38.73 -16.07
CA ILE A 252 25.53 39.95 -16.44
C ILE A 252 24.73 40.72 -17.46
N ASN A 253 24.44 41.97 -17.14
CA ASN A 253 23.83 42.92 -18.05
C ASN A 253 24.86 43.55 -18.99
N LYS A 254 24.44 43.88 -20.20
CA LYS A 254 25.25 44.53 -21.24
C LYS A 254 25.92 45.82 -20.75
N SER A 255 25.28 46.55 -19.83
CA SER A 255 25.81 47.79 -19.23
C SER A 255 26.91 47.57 -18.18
N GLN A 256 27.08 46.36 -17.66
CA GLN A 256 27.99 46.03 -16.54
C GLN A 256 29.41 45.65 -16.99
N TYR A 257 29.92 46.25 -18.07
CA TYR A 257 31.30 45.99 -18.50
C TYR A 257 32.29 46.54 -17.48
N LYS A 258 33.36 45.78 -17.20
CA LYS A 258 34.48 46.18 -16.34
C LYS A 258 35.43 47.12 -17.08
N THR A 259 35.64 46.88 -18.36
CA THR A 259 36.53 47.70 -19.19
C THR A 259 35.90 47.89 -20.57
N LYS A 260 36.04 49.10 -21.10
CA LYS A 260 35.61 49.47 -22.45
C LYS A 260 36.74 50.19 -23.16
N ASN A 261 37.17 49.63 -24.29
CA ASN A 261 38.12 50.26 -25.18
C ASN A 261 37.43 50.58 -26.51
N ILE A 262 37.66 51.78 -27.04
CA ILE A 262 37.17 52.17 -28.36
C ILE A 262 38.35 52.23 -29.32
N ILE A 263 38.35 51.35 -30.32
CA ILE A 263 39.35 51.32 -31.38
C ILE A 263 38.77 52.04 -32.59
N LYS A 264 39.32 53.21 -32.91
CA LYS A 264 38.96 53.97 -34.10
C LYS A 264 39.84 53.53 -35.26
N ASN A 265 39.31 52.75 -36.21
CA ASN A 265 40.03 52.32 -37.40
C ASN A 265 39.19 52.58 -38.68
N PRO A 266 39.11 53.84 -39.15
CA PRO A 266 38.22 54.23 -40.25
C PRO A 266 38.37 53.28 -41.47
N PRO A 267 37.27 52.81 -42.08
CA PRO A 267 35.88 53.24 -41.88
C PRO A 267 35.13 52.57 -40.71
N LYS A 268 35.80 51.74 -39.90
CA LYS A 268 35.15 50.95 -38.82
C LYS A 268 35.60 51.41 -37.44
N THR A 269 34.66 51.57 -36.51
CA THR A 269 34.97 51.82 -35.10
C THR A 269 34.55 50.60 -34.30
N TYR A 270 35.41 50.06 -33.46
CA TYR A 270 35.10 48.89 -32.62
C TYR A 270 35.06 49.29 -31.15
N GLY A 271 34.12 48.71 -30.42
CA GLY A 271 34.12 48.68 -28.96
C GLY A 271 34.52 47.30 -28.50
N GLU A 272 35.59 47.22 -27.70
CA GLU A 272 35.97 46.02 -26.96
C GLU A 272 35.42 46.16 -25.54
N TYR A 273 34.63 45.18 -25.11
CA TYR A 273 33.99 45.16 -23.80
C TYR A 273 34.45 43.93 -23.04
N ILE A 274 35.07 44.14 -21.88
CA ILE A 274 35.49 43.07 -20.97
C ILE A 274 34.54 43.04 -19.79
N TYR A 275 34.01 41.85 -19.50
CA TYR A 275 33.09 41.60 -18.41
C TYR A 275 33.71 40.61 -17.42
N GLU A 276 33.30 40.72 -16.16
CA GLU A 276 33.75 39.85 -15.07
C GLU A 276 32.57 39.57 -14.14
N GLY A 277 32.40 38.31 -13.79
CA GLY A 277 31.45 37.82 -12.79
C GLY A 277 32.16 36.90 -11.81
N ILE A 278 31.76 36.93 -10.54
CA ILE A 278 32.34 36.09 -9.49
C ILE A 278 31.19 35.51 -8.67
N PHE A 279 31.26 34.22 -8.37
CA PHE A 279 30.36 33.54 -7.44
C PHE A 279 31.15 32.54 -6.59
N THR A 280 30.56 32.09 -5.48
CA THR A 280 31.19 31.14 -4.56
C THR A 280 30.46 29.81 -4.63
N ILE A 281 31.22 28.72 -4.65
CA ILE A 281 30.72 27.36 -4.56
C ILE A 281 30.92 26.85 -3.14
N GLU A 282 29.81 26.50 -2.48
CA GLU A 282 29.78 26.24 -1.03
C GLU A 282 30.21 24.83 -0.65
N LYS A 283 30.23 23.87 -1.58
CA LYS A 283 30.51 22.45 -1.30
C LYS A 283 31.56 21.88 -2.25
N ALA A 284 32.23 20.83 -1.78
CA ALA A 284 33.06 20.01 -2.64
C ALA A 284 32.17 19.04 -3.42
N ASP A 285 32.21 19.12 -4.75
CA ASP A 285 31.45 18.26 -5.66
C ASP A 285 31.96 18.39 -7.11
N GLU A 286 31.43 17.56 -8.00
CA GLU A 286 31.49 17.75 -9.45
C GLU A 286 30.37 18.69 -9.92
N TYR A 287 30.73 19.68 -10.73
CA TYR A 287 29.82 20.70 -11.22
C TYR A 287 29.80 20.81 -12.74
N ARG A 288 28.61 21.07 -13.28
CA ARG A 288 28.39 21.54 -14.67
C ARG A 288 27.95 22.99 -14.64
N LEU A 289 28.61 23.85 -15.41
CA LEU A 289 28.27 25.26 -15.57
C LEU A 289 27.81 25.53 -16.99
N ASP A 290 26.54 25.87 -17.13
CA ASP A 290 25.89 26.16 -18.40
C ASP A 290 25.85 27.66 -18.64
N PHE A 291 26.51 28.10 -19.69
CA PHE A 291 26.50 29.47 -20.16
C PHE A 291 25.48 29.62 -21.28
N HIS A 292 24.64 30.65 -21.17
CA HIS A 292 23.88 31.19 -22.29
C HIS A 292 24.32 32.63 -22.52
N PHE A 293 24.89 32.89 -23.69
CA PHE A 293 25.32 34.21 -24.13
C PHE A 293 24.41 34.66 -25.26
N SER A 294 23.91 35.89 -25.19
CA SER A 294 23.11 36.46 -26.27
C SER A 294 23.45 37.94 -26.45
N ALA A 295 23.65 38.35 -27.69
CA ALA A 295 23.94 39.72 -28.06
C ALA A 295 23.17 40.13 -29.31
N SER A 296 22.60 41.34 -29.31
CA SER A 296 21.87 41.87 -30.47
C SER A 296 22.78 41.92 -31.69
N GLN A 297 22.37 41.33 -32.82
CA GLN A 297 23.10 41.36 -34.08
C GLN A 297 22.89 42.72 -34.77
N PRO A 298 23.88 43.64 -34.83
CA PRO A 298 23.76 44.79 -35.70
C PRO A 298 23.70 44.37 -37.17
N THR A 299 22.91 45.12 -37.94
CA THR A 299 22.53 44.87 -39.34
C THR A 299 23.67 44.80 -40.38
N TRP A 300 24.94 44.92 -39.97
CA TRP A 300 26.08 45.06 -40.90
C TRP A 300 27.34 44.24 -40.57
N VAL A 301 27.58 43.84 -39.32
CA VAL A 301 28.67 42.90 -38.94
C VAL A 301 28.24 42.10 -37.70
N ALA A 302 28.39 40.78 -37.73
CA ALA A 302 28.06 39.93 -36.59
C ALA A 302 28.97 40.29 -35.39
N PRO A 303 28.40 40.62 -34.22
CA PRO A 303 29.19 40.87 -33.02
C PRO A 303 29.79 39.54 -32.55
N ARG A 304 30.92 39.56 -31.86
CA ARG A 304 31.66 38.32 -31.55
C ARG A 304 32.12 38.30 -30.11
N ILE A 305 31.86 37.19 -29.43
CA ILE A 305 32.57 36.87 -28.20
C ILE A 305 33.96 36.30 -28.54
N ILE A 306 35.00 37.00 -28.13
CA ILE A 306 36.40 36.66 -28.46
C ILE A 306 36.91 35.53 -27.58
N TYR A 307 36.56 35.56 -26.30
CA TYR A 307 36.86 34.47 -25.37
C TYR A 307 35.86 34.47 -24.22
N LEU A 308 35.66 33.30 -23.64
CA LEU A 308 35.05 33.07 -22.34
C LEU A 308 36.05 32.27 -21.50
N LYS A 309 36.36 32.74 -20.31
CA LYS A 309 37.34 32.15 -19.39
C LYS A 309 36.70 31.91 -18.03
N ILE A 310 37.08 30.80 -17.43
CA ILE A 310 36.73 30.43 -16.07
C ILE A 310 38.03 30.31 -15.29
N GLU A 311 38.10 30.95 -14.14
CA GLU A 311 39.23 30.93 -13.22
C GLU A 311 38.76 30.32 -11.89
N ILE A 312 39.40 29.21 -11.49
CA ILE A 312 39.14 28.46 -10.25
C ILE A 312 40.49 28.16 -9.62
N ASP A 313 40.70 28.56 -8.36
CA ASP A 313 41.96 28.36 -7.62
C ASP A 313 43.22 28.82 -8.41
N GLY A 314 43.09 29.89 -9.19
CA GLY A 314 44.15 30.45 -10.03
C GLY A 314 44.42 29.69 -11.34
N ILE A 315 43.70 28.59 -11.60
CA ILE A 315 43.74 27.87 -12.88
C ILE A 315 42.72 28.49 -13.83
N VAL A 316 43.17 28.90 -15.02
CA VAL A 316 42.32 29.54 -16.04
C VAL A 316 42.05 28.56 -17.17
N THR A 317 40.76 28.29 -17.41
CA THR A 317 40.26 27.47 -18.52
C THR A 317 39.52 28.33 -19.53
N VAL A 318 39.79 28.13 -20.83
CA VAL A 318 39.09 28.82 -21.92
C VAL A 318 37.93 27.94 -22.41
N VAL A 319 36.71 28.48 -22.40
CA VAL A 319 35.52 27.84 -22.96
C VAL A 319 35.43 28.19 -24.45
N PRO A 320 35.39 27.20 -25.37
CA PRO A 320 35.28 27.47 -26.80
C PRO A 320 33.94 28.10 -27.18
N THR A 321 33.96 29.31 -27.75
CA THR A 321 32.76 30.09 -28.10
C THR A 321 32.46 30.16 -29.60
N ASN A 322 33.36 29.69 -30.46
CA ASN A 322 33.25 29.72 -31.92
C ASN A 322 32.99 31.13 -32.54
N ASN A 323 33.18 32.21 -31.80
CA ASN A 323 32.85 33.58 -32.21
C ASN A 323 31.37 33.81 -32.58
N GLU A 324 30.46 33.09 -31.93
CA GLU A 324 29.01 33.23 -32.13
C GLU A 324 28.45 34.46 -31.36
N PHE A 325 27.34 35.04 -31.80
CA PHE A 325 26.67 36.15 -31.11
C PHE A 325 25.52 35.70 -30.20
N ASP A 326 25.11 34.44 -30.34
CA ASP A 326 24.16 33.74 -29.49
C ASP A 326 24.64 32.29 -29.40
N PHE A 327 24.87 31.78 -28.19
CA PHE A 327 25.29 30.40 -27.99
C PHE A 327 24.92 29.88 -26.60
N SER A 328 24.85 28.55 -26.51
CA SER A 328 24.81 27.82 -25.23
C SER A 328 25.98 26.85 -25.15
N LYS A 329 26.76 26.90 -24.05
CA LYS A 329 27.92 26.03 -23.81
C LYS A 329 27.96 25.55 -22.37
N SER A 330 28.43 24.34 -22.17
CA SER A 330 28.60 23.74 -20.84
C SER A 330 30.08 23.51 -20.54
N HIS A 331 30.47 23.70 -19.28
CA HIS A 331 31.81 23.40 -18.81
C HIS A 331 31.75 22.61 -17.50
N PHE A 332 32.63 21.61 -17.38
CA PHE A 332 32.70 20.69 -16.27
C PHE A 332 33.93 20.95 -15.44
N PHE A 333 33.79 20.91 -14.13
CA PHE A 333 34.92 21.06 -13.22
C PHE A 333 34.61 20.44 -11.85
N ASN A 334 35.68 20.14 -11.11
CA ASN A 334 35.61 19.55 -9.78
C ASN A 334 36.06 20.57 -8.74
N ILE A 335 35.31 20.68 -7.64
CA ILE A 335 35.64 21.50 -6.49
C ILE A 335 36.00 20.57 -5.34
N GLN A 336 37.24 20.66 -4.85
CA GLN A 336 37.71 19.84 -3.72
C GLN A 336 37.51 20.53 -2.38
N ASN A 337 37.56 21.87 -2.36
CA ASN A 337 37.47 22.67 -1.15
C ASN A 337 36.13 23.44 -1.13
N PRO A 338 35.33 23.33 -0.06
CA PRO A 338 34.17 24.19 0.15
C PRO A 338 34.53 25.68 0.10
N ASN A 339 33.58 26.51 -0.30
CA ASN A 339 33.71 27.98 -0.40
C ASN A 339 34.75 28.46 -1.44
N THR A 340 34.91 27.71 -2.53
CA THR A 340 35.82 28.07 -3.63
C THR A 340 35.20 29.18 -4.48
N GLN A 341 35.98 30.23 -4.79
CA GLN A 341 35.53 31.29 -5.69
C GLN A 341 35.73 30.87 -7.15
N VAL A 342 34.69 31.05 -7.95
CA VAL A 342 34.72 30.87 -9.40
C VAL A 342 34.55 32.23 -10.06
N LYS A 343 35.51 32.59 -10.89
CA LYS A 343 35.51 33.84 -11.64
C LYS A 343 35.32 33.56 -13.12
N VAL A 344 34.33 34.20 -13.72
CA VAL A 344 34.01 34.12 -15.14
C VAL A 344 34.40 35.45 -15.79
N THR A 345 35.24 35.41 -16.83
CA THR A 345 35.67 36.60 -17.58
C THR A 345 35.47 36.38 -19.07
N PHE A 346 34.84 37.32 -19.77
CA PHE A 346 34.70 37.25 -21.22
C PHE A 346 34.92 38.59 -21.90
N ARG A 347 35.31 38.53 -23.17
CA ARG A 347 35.46 39.69 -24.04
C ARG A 347 34.44 39.62 -25.16
N TYR A 348 33.71 40.70 -25.32
CA TYR A 348 32.72 40.92 -26.36
C TYR A 348 33.12 42.11 -27.22
N ASP A 349 33.24 41.90 -28.52
CA ASP A 349 33.56 42.94 -29.48
C ASP A 349 32.34 43.26 -30.34
N MET A 350 32.05 44.54 -30.49
CA MET A 350 31.02 45.02 -31.39
C MET A 350 31.47 46.24 -32.20
N GLU A 351 30.99 46.33 -33.44
CA GLU A 351 31.19 47.51 -34.26
C GLU A 351 30.27 48.64 -33.79
N LEU A 352 30.85 49.81 -33.52
CA LEU A 352 30.17 51.04 -33.16
C LEU A 352 29.88 51.81 -34.45
N ARG A 353 28.61 52.18 -34.66
CA ARG A 353 28.23 53.04 -35.80
C ARG A 353 29.01 54.36 -35.74
N SER A 354 29.89 54.60 -36.71
CA SER A 354 30.44 55.94 -36.96
C SER A 354 29.44 56.71 -37.80
N GLY A 355 28.83 57.76 -37.26
CA GLY A 355 27.88 58.58 -38.01
C GLY A 355 28.56 59.33 -39.17
N THR A 356 28.13 59.04 -40.39
CA THR A 356 27.58 60.05 -41.33
C THR A 356 26.56 59.32 -42.19
N VAL A 357 25.28 59.64 -42.00
CA VAL A 357 24.16 59.11 -42.78
C VAL A 357 24.24 59.74 -44.18
N GLY A 358 24.75 58.98 -45.14
CA GLY A 358 24.65 59.28 -46.57
C GLY A 358 23.61 58.39 -47.21
N GLY A 359 22.36 58.86 -47.22
CA GLY A 359 21.26 58.47 -48.11
C GLY A 359 21.00 56.99 -48.39
N PHE A 360 19.89 56.44 -47.86
CA PHE A 360 18.85 55.82 -48.68
C PHE A 360 17.56 55.66 -47.86
N HIS A 361 16.44 56.06 -48.44
CA HIS A 361 15.10 55.88 -47.90
C HIS A 361 14.74 54.39 -47.85
N GLY A 362 14.30 53.92 -46.69
CA GLY A 362 13.72 52.60 -46.49
C GLY A 362 13.07 52.54 -45.12
N SER A 363 11.76 52.77 -45.10
CA SER A 363 10.88 52.62 -43.93
C SER A 363 11.06 51.25 -43.27
N GLY A 364 11.58 51.28 -42.05
CA GLY A 364 11.64 50.12 -41.16
C GLY A 364 12.10 50.59 -39.80
N SER A 365 11.14 50.97 -38.95
CA SER A 365 11.35 51.12 -37.52
C SER A 365 11.63 49.75 -36.90
N GLY A 366 12.82 49.21 -37.17
CA GLY A 366 13.37 48.09 -36.42
C GLY A 366 14.05 48.66 -35.18
N THR A 367 13.32 48.83 -34.09
CA THR A 367 13.95 48.86 -32.77
C THR A 367 14.67 47.53 -32.62
N ASP A 368 15.99 47.51 -32.76
CA ASP A 368 16.79 46.33 -32.41
C ASP A 368 16.35 45.88 -31.01
N PRO A 369 16.07 44.58 -30.80
CA PRO A 369 15.76 44.09 -29.46
C PRO A 369 16.94 44.46 -28.54
N VAL A 370 16.67 45.35 -27.60
CA VAL A 370 17.61 45.66 -26.53
C VAL A 370 17.64 44.42 -25.66
N ILE A 371 18.69 43.61 -25.81
CA ILE A 371 18.94 42.49 -24.91
C ILE A 371 19.68 43.09 -23.70
N PRO A 372 19.02 43.26 -22.54
CA PRO A 372 19.66 43.85 -21.36
C PRO A 372 20.73 42.91 -20.78
N GLU A 373 20.55 41.59 -20.91
CA GLU A 373 21.37 40.53 -20.34
C GLU A 373 22.26 39.90 -21.41
N ILE A 374 23.58 39.94 -21.23
CA ILE A 374 24.53 39.46 -22.24
C ILE A 374 25.08 38.06 -21.91
N LEU A 375 25.09 37.65 -20.64
CA LEU A 375 25.49 36.32 -20.21
C LEU A 375 24.70 35.90 -18.98
N VAL A 376 24.13 34.70 -19.02
CA VAL A 376 23.55 33.99 -17.88
C VAL A 376 24.31 32.68 -17.68
N ALA A 377 24.61 32.32 -16.44
CA ALA A 377 25.24 31.04 -16.11
C ALA A 377 24.48 30.28 -15.02
N HIS A 378 24.22 29.00 -15.28
CA HIS A 378 23.58 28.07 -14.35
C HIS A 378 24.56 27.01 -13.88
N LEU A 379 24.68 26.84 -12.58
CA LEU A 379 25.49 25.82 -11.94
C LEU A 379 24.62 24.61 -11.59
N ARG A 380 25.06 23.42 -12.00
CA ARG A 380 24.44 22.14 -11.69
C ARG A 380 25.39 21.22 -10.93
N SER A 381 24.84 20.45 -9.98
CA SER A 381 25.60 19.53 -9.11
C SER A 381 24.70 18.41 -8.55
N GLN A 382 25.26 17.24 -8.26
CA GLN A 382 24.51 16.14 -7.62
C GLN A 382 24.36 16.35 -6.10
N SER A 383 25.24 17.15 -5.48
CA SER A 383 25.17 17.54 -4.07
C SER A 383 23.96 18.47 -3.81
N ALA A 384 22.83 17.88 -3.47
CA ALA A 384 21.60 18.63 -3.19
C ALA A 384 21.83 19.74 -2.13
N GLN A 385 21.33 20.95 -2.43
CA GLN A 385 20.92 21.94 -1.43
C GLN A 385 19.41 22.07 -1.54
N GLN A 386 18.70 21.69 -0.48
CA GLN A 386 17.26 21.94 -0.37
C GLN A 386 17.04 23.34 0.22
N THR A 387 15.88 23.91 -0.07
CA THR A 387 15.35 25.23 0.29
C THR A 387 15.86 26.39 -0.55
N ASP A 388 15.36 26.50 -1.78
CA ASP A 388 14.75 27.75 -2.22
C ASP A 388 13.76 27.40 -3.33
N SER A 389 12.52 27.83 -3.15
CA SER A 389 11.49 27.89 -4.18
C SER A 389 11.97 28.83 -5.29
N ASN A 390 12.83 28.36 -6.18
CA ASN A 390 13.23 29.13 -7.35
C ASN A 390 12.26 28.85 -8.50
N GLU A 391 11.62 29.92 -8.98
CA GLU A 391 10.61 29.97 -10.03
C GLU A 391 11.09 29.50 -11.43
N ASN A 392 12.33 28.99 -11.56
CA ASN A 392 12.91 28.52 -12.83
C ASN A 392 13.41 27.05 -12.78
N ALA A 393 13.02 26.27 -11.78
CA ALA A 393 13.40 24.87 -11.68
C ALA A 393 12.38 23.96 -12.41
N GLU A 394 12.64 23.61 -13.67
CA GLU A 394 12.12 22.34 -14.21
C GLU A 394 12.58 21.21 -13.26
N GLU A 395 11.72 20.23 -12.97
CA GLU A 395 11.93 19.25 -11.89
C GLU A 395 13.13 18.30 -12.14
N TYR A 396 14.36 18.75 -11.86
CA TYR A 396 15.57 17.92 -11.93
C TYR A 396 15.65 16.99 -10.70
N ARG A 397 14.83 15.94 -10.67
CA ARG A 397 14.86 14.88 -9.65
C ARG A 397 15.29 13.54 -10.24
N VAL A 398 16.14 12.83 -9.52
CA VAL A 398 16.51 11.44 -9.82
C VAL A 398 15.84 10.51 -8.81
N VAL A 399 15.26 9.42 -9.29
CA VAL A 399 14.71 8.34 -8.48
C VAL A 399 15.85 7.49 -7.92
N ILE A 400 15.98 7.49 -6.60
CA ILE A 400 16.89 6.64 -5.85
C ILE A 400 16.15 5.39 -5.38
N ASN A 401 16.51 4.26 -5.98
CA ASN A 401 16.19 2.95 -5.44
C ASN A 401 17.25 2.63 -4.38
N GLU A 402 16.85 2.66 -3.12
CA GLU A 402 17.75 2.40 -2.01
C GLU A 402 18.27 0.97 -2.06
N ASN A 403 19.52 0.76 -1.66
CA ASN A 403 20.13 -0.56 -1.49
C ASN A 403 19.63 -1.26 -0.21
N LYS A 404 18.32 -1.20 0.00
CA LYS A 404 17.62 -1.70 1.18
C LYS A 404 16.27 -2.27 0.78
N ILE A 405 15.97 -3.47 1.25
CA ILE A 405 14.63 -4.04 1.28
C ILE A 405 14.02 -3.72 2.63
N ASP A 406 12.91 -3.01 2.62
CA ASP A 406 12.09 -2.69 3.79
C ASP A 406 10.63 -3.03 3.48
N LEU A 407 10.19 -4.24 3.81
CA LEU A 407 8.84 -4.69 3.45
C LEU A 407 7.74 -3.94 4.19
N LYS A 408 8.06 -3.28 5.31
CA LYS A 408 7.13 -2.42 6.07
C LYS A 408 6.64 -1.23 5.24
N ARG A 409 7.43 -0.78 4.26
CA ARG A 409 7.09 0.30 3.32
C ARG A 409 6.42 -0.20 2.04
N ALA A 410 6.35 -1.52 1.84
CA ALA A 410 5.85 -2.17 0.63
C ALA A 410 4.44 -2.78 0.78
N VAL A 411 3.88 -2.70 1.99
CA VAL A 411 2.52 -3.14 2.30
C VAL A 411 1.55 -1.96 2.26
N PRO A 412 0.25 -2.20 2.01
CA PRO A 412 -0.75 -1.14 2.10
C PRO A 412 -0.95 -0.69 3.56
N ASP A 413 -1.36 0.57 3.74
CA ASP A 413 -1.83 1.15 5.00
C ASP A 413 -3.21 0.59 5.35
N MET A 414 -3.20 -0.60 5.93
CA MET A 414 -4.34 -1.26 6.54
C MET A 414 -3.89 -2.03 7.77
N THR A 415 -4.85 -2.39 8.61
CA THR A 415 -4.67 -3.25 9.77
C THR A 415 -4.59 -4.72 9.37
N PHE A 416 -4.04 -5.55 10.26
CA PHE A 416 -4.02 -6.99 10.03
C PHE A 416 -5.44 -7.60 9.97
N SER A 417 -6.37 -7.08 10.78
CA SER A 417 -7.77 -7.50 10.75
C SER A 417 -8.46 -7.20 9.41
N GLU A 418 -8.18 -6.04 8.81
CA GLU A 418 -8.69 -5.67 7.49
C GLU A 418 -8.19 -6.64 6.41
N LEU A 419 -6.89 -7.00 6.44
CA LEU A 419 -6.34 -8.01 5.52
C LEU A 419 -7.07 -9.35 5.63
N ILE A 420 -7.25 -9.86 6.86
CA ILE A 420 -7.96 -11.13 7.11
C ILE A 420 -9.38 -11.06 6.55
N ASN A 421 -10.12 -10.01 6.90
CA ASN A 421 -11.52 -9.83 6.48
C ASN A 421 -11.64 -9.75 4.95
N ILE A 422 -10.71 -9.06 4.28
CA ILE A 422 -10.66 -9.03 2.81
C ILE A 422 -10.48 -10.44 2.25
N ILE A 423 -9.54 -11.22 2.77
CA ILE A 423 -9.30 -12.60 2.27
C ILE A 423 -10.49 -13.52 2.54
N GLN A 424 -11.12 -13.41 3.71
CA GLN A 424 -12.34 -14.15 4.05
C GLN A 424 -13.49 -13.83 3.08
N ASN A 425 -13.74 -12.55 2.80
CA ASN A 425 -14.80 -12.11 1.87
C ASN A 425 -14.45 -12.32 0.40
N TRP A 426 -13.17 -12.37 0.05
CA TRP A 426 -12.77 -12.61 -1.34
C TRP A 426 -12.94 -14.09 -1.68
N PHE A 427 -12.40 -14.98 -0.83
CA PHE A 427 -12.30 -16.40 -1.12
C PHE A 427 -13.16 -17.30 -0.21
N ASN A 428 -14.13 -16.73 0.52
CA ASN A 428 -15.05 -17.46 1.40
C ASN A 428 -14.36 -18.41 2.39
N TYR A 429 -13.41 -17.86 3.15
CA TYR A 429 -12.68 -18.57 4.20
C TYR A 429 -13.28 -18.34 5.58
N ASP A 430 -13.29 -19.39 6.38
CA ASP A 430 -13.56 -19.37 7.81
C ASP A 430 -12.23 -19.42 8.57
N LEU A 431 -12.21 -18.80 9.75
CA LEU A 431 -11.06 -18.80 10.64
C LEU A 431 -11.45 -19.52 11.93
N THR A 432 -10.62 -20.46 12.37
CA THR A 432 -10.85 -21.17 13.64
C THR A 432 -9.54 -21.27 14.40
N ILE A 433 -9.54 -20.80 15.64
CA ILE A 433 -8.37 -20.88 16.51
C ILE A 433 -8.50 -22.12 17.40
N ILE A 434 -7.48 -22.97 17.40
CA ILE A 434 -7.38 -24.15 18.26
C ILE A 434 -5.97 -24.16 18.85
N ASP A 435 -5.89 -23.95 20.16
CA ASP A 435 -4.64 -23.78 20.91
C ASP A 435 -3.79 -22.67 20.27
N LYS A 436 -2.54 -22.96 19.89
CA LYS A 436 -1.62 -22.04 19.21
C LYS A 436 -1.71 -22.07 17.68
N ASN A 437 -2.78 -22.64 17.12
CA ASN A 437 -2.95 -22.78 15.68
C ASN A 437 -4.17 -22.02 15.21
N VAL A 438 -4.01 -21.24 14.14
CA VAL A 438 -5.10 -20.61 13.42
C VAL A 438 -5.33 -21.40 12.15
N TYR A 439 -6.50 -22.01 12.02
CA TYR A 439 -6.92 -22.74 10.82
C TYR A 439 -7.75 -21.83 9.94
N MET A 440 -7.23 -21.49 8.76
CA MET A 440 -7.95 -20.75 7.73
C MET A 440 -8.39 -21.73 6.63
N ASN A 441 -9.66 -22.12 6.66
CA ASN A 441 -10.24 -23.16 5.80
C ASN A 441 -11.40 -22.63 4.97
N LYS A 442 -11.70 -23.26 3.84
CA LYS A 442 -12.87 -22.85 3.03
C LYS A 442 -14.15 -23.14 3.81
N VAL A 443 -15.10 -22.19 3.83
CA VAL A 443 -16.37 -22.33 4.59
C VAL A 443 -17.13 -23.60 4.21
N VAL A 444 -17.14 -23.94 2.92
CA VAL A 444 -17.69 -25.21 2.43
C VAL A 444 -16.54 -26.08 1.94
N SER A 445 -16.07 -26.98 2.81
CA SER A 445 -15.12 -28.02 2.42
C SER A 445 -15.73 -28.95 1.37
N GLN A 446 -14.90 -29.65 0.61
CA GLN A 446 -15.38 -30.61 -0.41
C GLN A 446 -16.14 -31.79 0.20
N THR A 447 -16.01 -32.04 1.50
CA THR A 447 -16.66 -33.15 2.23
C THR A 447 -17.69 -32.64 3.23
N THR A 448 -18.94 -33.07 3.11
CA THR A 448 -19.98 -32.74 4.10
C THR A 448 -19.62 -33.36 5.45
N PRO A 449 -19.49 -32.59 6.54
CA PRO A 449 -19.19 -33.13 7.87
C PRO A 449 -20.27 -34.12 8.33
N ILE A 450 -19.88 -35.14 9.10
CA ILE A 450 -20.81 -36.13 9.65
C ILE A 450 -21.64 -35.44 10.74
N PRO A 451 -22.97 -35.35 10.59
CA PRO A 451 -23.81 -34.71 11.59
C PRO A 451 -23.92 -35.55 12.86
N LYS A 452 -23.88 -34.90 14.03
CA LYS A 452 -24.16 -35.53 15.32
C LYS A 452 -25.67 -35.75 15.47
N ASP A 453 -26.06 -36.89 16.03
CA ASP A 453 -27.46 -37.14 16.35
C ASP A 453 -27.96 -36.15 17.41
N PHE A 454 -29.02 -35.41 17.07
CA PHE A 454 -29.62 -34.39 17.93
C PHE A 454 -31.11 -34.65 18.17
N ARG A 455 -31.63 -35.78 17.69
CA ARG A 455 -33.06 -36.12 17.75
C ARG A 455 -33.60 -36.16 19.19
N LYS A 456 -32.74 -36.45 20.17
CA LYS A 456 -33.12 -36.48 21.60
C LYS A 456 -33.63 -35.14 22.15
N TYR A 457 -33.31 -34.02 21.49
CA TYR A 457 -33.73 -32.67 21.90
C TYR A 457 -34.82 -32.09 20.99
N GLU A 458 -35.43 -32.90 20.13
CA GLU A 458 -36.55 -32.46 19.30
C GLU A 458 -37.79 -32.18 20.16
N ILE A 459 -38.46 -31.07 19.86
CA ILE A 459 -39.82 -30.81 20.33
C ILE A 459 -40.82 -31.04 19.19
N LEU A 460 -42.07 -31.35 19.55
CA LEU A 460 -43.13 -31.66 18.58
C LEU A 460 -43.44 -30.50 17.63
N LYS A 461 -43.33 -29.25 18.10
CA LYS A 461 -43.71 -28.03 17.37
C LYS A 461 -42.59 -26.97 17.45
N PRO A 462 -41.46 -27.16 16.74
CA PRO A 462 -40.45 -26.11 16.64
C PRO A 462 -40.99 -24.92 15.86
N LYS A 463 -40.44 -23.73 16.11
CA LYS A 463 -40.65 -22.59 15.22
C LYS A 463 -39.91 -22.89 13.91
N ARG A 464 -40.64 -22.86 12.80
CA ARG A 464 -40.09 -23.04 11.45
C ARG A 464 -40.27 -21.74 10.69
N THR A 465 -39.17 -21.15 10.26
CA THR A 465 -39.19 -20.00 9.35
C THR A 465 -38.76 -20.50 7.99
N LEU A 466 -39.71 -20.55 7.07
CA LEU A 466 -39.40 -20.70 5.65
C LEU A 466 -38.79 -19.37 5.20
N GLN A 467 -37.53 -19.42 4.76
CA GLN A 467 -36.84 -18.21 4.32
C GLN A 467 -37.54 -17.61 3.09
N VAL A 468 -37.77 -16.30 3.15
CA VAL A 468 -38.25 -15.50 2.02
C VAL A 468 -37.05 -15.22 1.11
N ASP A 469 -37.29 -15.18 -0.21
CA ASP A 469 -36.36 -14.97 -1.33
C ASP A 469 -35.05 -14.21 -0.99
N LYS A 470 -34.11 -14.91 -0.33
CA LYS A 470 -32.77 -14.39 -0.07
C LYS A 470 -32.05 -14.21 -1.40
N SER A 471 -31.55 -13.02 -1.62
CA SER A 471 -30.64 -12.72 -2.72
C SER A 471 -29.33 -12.18 -2.16
N PHE A 472 -28.25 -12.43 -2.89
CA PHE A 472 -26.90 -12.00 -2.54
C PHE A 472 -26.28 -11.29 -3.73
N LEU A 473 -25.55 -10.21 -3.47
CA LEU A 473 -24.73 -9.53 -4.46
C LEU A 473 -23.28 -9.54 -3.99
N LEU A 474 -22.46 -10.34 -4.66
CA LEU A 474 -21.00 -10.31 -4.50
C LEU A 474 -20.45 -9.28 -5.50
N LYS A 475 -19.76 -8.25 -5.00
CA LYS A 475 -19.16 -7.23 -5.87
C LYS A 475 -17.78 -6.83 -5.38
N PHE A 476 -16.93 -6.43 -6.31
CA PHE A 476 -15.71 -5.70 -5.98
C PHE A 476 -16.05 -4.24 -5.70
N MET A 477 -15.18 -3.59 -4.94
CA MET A 477 -15.19 -2.14 -4.76
C MET A 477 -15.15 -1.37 -6.09
N ASP A 478 -15.61 -0.12 -6.07
CA ASP A 478 -15.54 0.75 -7.24
C ASP A 478 -14.09 1.26 -7.49
N PHE A 479 -13.72 1.29 -8.77
CA PHE A 479 -12.42 1.79 -9.24
C PHE A 479 -12.53 3.16 -9.89
N ASP A 480 -11.39 3.80 -10.07
CA ASP A 480 -11.28 5.06 -10.78
C ASP A 480 -11.47 4.86 -12.29
N GLU A 481 -11.72 5.97 -13.00
CA GLU A 481 -11.76 6.02 -14.48
C GLU A 481 -12.75 5.04 -15.15
N GLY A 482 -13.77 4.59 -14.42
CA GLY A 482 -14.82 3.72 -14.95
C GLY A 482 -14.41 2.27 -15.17
N TYR A 483 -13.24 1.85 -14.69
CA TYR A 483 -12.88 0.43 -14.64
C TYR A 483 -13.83 -0.30 -13.67
N LYS A 484 -14.35 -1.46 -14.08
CA LYS A 484 -15.22 -2.28 -13.25
C LYS A 484 -14.87 -3.74 -13.44
N LEU A 485 -14.80 -4.46 -12.32
CA LEU A 485 -14.81 -5.91 -12.33
C LEU A 485 -16.25 -6.39 -12.35
N ASP A 486 -16.46 -7.57 -12.93
CA ASP A 486 -17.77 -8.21 -12.91
C ASP A 486 -18.25 -8.40 -11.46
N SER A 487 -19.57 -8.39 -11.25
CA SER A 487 -20.24 -8.77 -10.02
C SER A 487 -21.10 -10.01 -10.23
N VAL A 488 -21.48 -10.69 -9.15
CA VAL A 488 -22.38 -11.83 -9.20
C VAL A 488 -23.57 -11.59 -8.28
N PHE A 489 -24.75 -11.55 -8.89
CA PHE A 489 -26.01 -11.65 -8.18
C PHE A 489 -26.44 -13.12 -8.11
N TYR A 490 -26.92 -13.57 -6.96
CA TYR A 490 -27.39 -14.94 -6.76
C TYR A 490 -28.70 -14.97 -5.99
N ASP A 491 -29.69 -15.66 -6.55
CA ASP A 491 -31.00 -15.90 -5.94
C ASP A 491 -31.44 -17.36 -6.15
N LYS A 492 -32.71 -17.67 -5.85
CA LYS A 492 -33.29 -19.01 -6.08
C LYS A 492 -33.30 -19.48 -7.53
N ASN A 493 -33.22 -18.54 -8.49
CA ASN A 493 -33.16 -18.81 -9.92
C ASN A 493 -31.72 -19.05 -10.40
N GLY A 494 -30.73 -18.82 -9.52
CA GLY A 494 -29.32 -19.07 -9.77
C GLY A 494 -28.49 -17.80 -9.95
N MET A 495 -27.34 -17.95 -10.58
CA MET A 495 -26.34 -16.89 -10.76
C MET A 495 -26.68 -16.01 -11.96
N LYS A 496 -26.63 -14.69 -11.76
CA LYS A 496 -26.64 -13.66 -12.82
C LYS A 496 -25.37 -12.81 -12.73
N LEU A 497 -24.57 -12.81 -13.79
CA LEU A 497 -23.41 -11.94 -13.90
C LEU A 497 -23.87 -10.48 -14.06
N ASN A 498 -23.27 -9.56 -13.32
CA ASN A 498 -23.61 -8.14 -13.32
C ASN A 498 -25.09 -7.84 -13.05
N GLY A 499 -25.72 -8.68 -12.21
CA GLY A 499 -27.08 -8.45 -11.73
C GLY A 499 -27.16 -7.23 -10.80
N LYS A 500 -28.34 -6.65 -10.71
CA LYS A 500 -28.61 -5.48 -9.85
C LYS A 500 -29.11 -5.94 -8.48
N GLU A 501 -28.83 -5.12 -7.48
CA GLU A 501 -29.39 -5.24 -6.14
C GLU A 501 -30.92 -5.09 -6.15
N GLU A 502 -31.61 -5.89 -5.35
CA GLU A 502 -33.04 -5.82 -5.06
C GLU A 502 -33.26 -5.42 -3.59
N LYS A 503 -34.50 -5.11 -3.20
CA LYS A 503 -34.83 -4.49 -1.89
C LYS A 503 -34.34 -5.26 -0.65
N GLU A 504 -34.15 -6.58 -0.77
CA GLU A 504 -33.72 -7.46 0.34
C GLU A 504 -32.40 -8.18 0.02
N THR A 505 -31.64 -7.67 -0.95
CA THR A 505 -30.36 -8.27 -1.34
C THR A 505 -29.28 -7.98 -0.30
N LYS A 506 -28.59 -9.04 0.13
CA LYS A 506 -27.42 -8.91 0.98
C LYS A 506 -26.17 -8.68 0.13
N VAL A 507 -25.53 -7.53 0.32
CA VAL A 507 -24.31 -7.16 -0.42
C VAL A 507 -23.08 -7.64 0.35
N ILE A 508 -22.19 -8.36 -0.35
CA ILE A 508 -20.86 -8.73 0.15
C ILE A 508 -19.86 -8.02 -0.76
N GLU A 509 -19.15 -7.05 -0.18
CA GLU A 509 -18.17 -6.24 -0.90
C GLU A 509 -16.75 -6.77 -0.66
N ILE A 510 -16.00 -6.93 -1.76
CA ILE A 510 -14.60 -7.34 -1.75
C ILE A 510 -13.74 -6.07 -1.89
N ASN A 511 -13.13 -5.65 -0.78
CA ASN A 511 -12.31 -4.44 -0.66
C ASN A 511 -10.84 -4.71 -1.09
N GLY A 512 -10.67 -5.23 -2.29
CA GLY A 512 -9.38 -5.53 -2.87
C GLY A 512 -9.55 -6.04 -4.29
N TYR A 513 -8.47 -6.10 -5.07
CA TYR A 513 -8.57 -6.59 -6.44
C TYR A 513 -7.28 -7.21 -6.93
N VAL A 514 -7.42 -8.12 -7.87
CA VAL A 514 -6.29 -8.64 -8.63
C VAL A 514 -6.05 -7.71 -9.80
N MET A 515 -4.80 -7.30 -10.00
CA MET A 515 -4.45 -6.43 -11.12
C MET A 515 -4.74 -7.14 -12.45
N PRO A 516 -5.51 -6.52 -13.37
CA PRO A 516 -5.71 -7.08 -14.69
C PRO A 516 -4.39 -7.11 -15.47
N VAL A 517 -4.26 -8.10 -16.34
CA VAL A 517 -3.15 -8.18 -17.27
C VAL A 517 -3.54 -7.60 -18.61
N ALA A 518 -2.80 -6.59 -19.04
CA ALA A 518 -3.02 -5.92 -20.32
C ALA A 518 -1.68 -5.48 -20.91
N LYS A 519 -1.70 -5.10 -22.19
CA LYS A 519 -0.57 -4.41 -22.80
C LYS A 519 -0.73 -2.91 -22.56
N ALA A 520 0.34 -2.24 -22.12
CA ALA A 520 0.35 -0.78 -22.00
C ALA A 520 0.30 -0.09 -23.37
N LYS A 521 0.99 -0.67 -24.37
CA LYS A 521 1.04 -0.22 -25.77
C LYS A 521 1.04 -1.44 -26.69
N GLU A 522 0.71 -1.26 -27.97
CA GLU A 522 0.56 -2.36 -28.95
C GLU A 522 1.78 -3.31 -29.00
N ASN A 523 2.99 -2.73 -28.97
CA ASN A 523 4.28 -3.43 -29.04
C ASN A 523 4.81 -3.91 -27.68
N HIS A 524 4.13 -3.62 -26.58
CA HIS A 524 4.58 -4.02 -25.24
C HIS A 524 4.08 -5.43 -24.90
N THR A 525 4.80 -6.12 -24.04
CA THR A 525 4.34 -7.38 -23.44
C THR A 525 3.25 -7.09 -22.41
N ALA A 526 2.26 -7.98 -22.33
CA ALA A 526 1.21 -7.84 -21.33
C ALA A 526 1.78 -8.10 -19.93
N THR A 527 1.37 -7.29 -18.96
CA THR A 527 1.71 -7.48 -17.53
C THR A 527 0.60 -6.90 -16.65
N ALA A 528 0.74 -6.95 -15.33
CA ALA A 528 -0.23 -6.40 -14.38
C ALA A 528 -0.35 -4.88 -14.49
N HIS A 529 -1.58 -4.36 -14.44
CA HIS A 529 -1.87 -2.92 -14.45
C HIS A 529 -2.50 -2.49 -13.14
N VAL A 530 -1.95 -1.43 -12.54
CA VAL A 530 -2.61 -0.69 -11.45
C VAL A 530 -3.89 -0.06 -12.01
N LYS A 531 -5.02 -0.30 -11.36
CA LYS A 531 -6.33 0.29 -11.69
C LYS A 531 -6.88 1.24 -10.62
N LYS A 532 -6.25 1.21 -9.46
CA LYS A 532 -6.47 2.16 -8.39
C LYS A 532 -5.16 2.34 -7.66
N ASP A 533 -4.56 3.51 -7.83
CA ASP A 533 -3.30 3.85 -7.21
C ASP A 533 -3.58 4.37 -5.80
N SER A 534 -3.44 3.47 -4.83
CA SER A 534 -3.78 3.73 -3.44
C SER A 534 -2.87 2.92 -2.54
N ASP A 535 -2.51 3.51 -1.42
CA ASP A 535 -1.83 2.83 -0.33
C ASP A 535 -2.80 2.12 0.62
N THR A 536 -4.12 2.33 0.56
CA THR A 536 -5.08 1.71 1.50
C THR A 536 -5.80 0.48 0.93
N ILE A 537 -5.51 0.09 -0.31
CA ILE A 537 -6.24 -0.98 -1.02
C ILE A 537 -5.36 -2.21 -1.22
N LEU A 538 -5.93 -3.39 -0.95
CA LEU A 538 -5.26 -4.66 -1.23
C LEU A 538 -5.23 -4.92 -2.74
N SER A 539 -4.08 -4.64 -3.35
CA SER A 539 -3.82 -4.95 -4.76
C SER A 539 -2.98 -6.22 -4.86
N LEU A 540 -3.51 -7.25 -5.52
CA LEU A 540 -2.81 -8.52 -5.72
C LEU A 540 -2.25 -8.63 -7.13
N VAL A 541 -0.99 -9.04 -7.22
CA VAL A 541 -0.30 -9.37 -8.46
C VAL A 541 -0.11 -10.87 -8.52
N HIS A 542 -0.43 -11.47 -9.66
CA HIS A 542 -0.15 -12.88 -9.88
C HIS A 542 1.15 -13.04 -10.66
N TYR A 543 2.07 -13.79 -10.07
CA TYR A 543 3.40 -13.96 -10.63
C TYR A 543 3.96 -15.33 -10.26
N GLU A 544 4.32 -16.10 -11.28
CA GLU A 544 4.77 -17.50 -11.16
C GLU A 544 6.28 -17.63 -11.43
N GLY A 545 7.06 -16.55 -11.31
CA GLY A 545 8.47 -16.51 -11.70
C GLY A 545 8.68 -16.13 -13.16
N LEU A 546 9.90 -16.29 -13.66
CA LEU A 546 10.27 -15.88 -15.01
C LEU A 546 9.59 -16.76 -16.07
N VAL A 547 8.85 -16.13 -16.99
CA VAL A 547 8.30 -16.77 -18.19
C VAL A 547 9.07 -16.25 -19.39
N ASN A 548 9.70 -17.12 -20.17
CA ASN A 548 10.58 -16.72 -21.29
C ASN A 548 11.70 -15.73 -20.87
N GLY A 549 12.21 -15.87 -19.64
CA GLY A 549 13.29 -15.03 -19.13
C GLY A 549 12.88 -13.59 -18.77
N ILE A 550 11.57 -13.29 -18.66
CA ILE A 550 11.07 -11.96 -18.29
C ILE A 550 10.12 -12.04 -17.08
N ASN A 551 10.06 -10.95 -16.31
CA ASN A 551 9.36 -10.86 -15.03
C ASN A 551 7.92 -10.34 -15.14
N ASN A 552 7.24 -10.56 -16.26
CA ASN A 552 5.87 -10.10 -16.43
C ASN A 552 4.91 -10.90 -15.55
N ALA A 553 3.97 -10.18 -14.94
CA ALA A 553 2.86 -10.80 -14.23
C ALA A 553 1.88 -11.46 -15.21
N THR A 554 1.25 -12.53 -14.76
CA THR A 554 0.30 -13.34 -15.52
C THR A 554 -1.12 -13.14 -14.99
N TYR A 555 -2.12 -13.55 -15.78
CA TYR A 555 -3.51 -13.44 -15.36
C TYR A 555 -3.92 -14.70 -14.59
N PRO A 556 -4.34 -14.60 -13.32
CA PRO A 556 -4.79 -15.76 -12.58
C PRO A 556 -6.21 -16.15 -12.97
N THR A 557 -6.43 -17.43 -13.26
CA THR A 557 -7.77 -17.99 -13.35
C THR A 557 -8.33 -18.19 -11.93
N GLY A 558 -9.50 -17.64 -11.60
CA GLY A 558 -10.24 -18.00 -10.38
C GLY A 558 -10.27 -16.99 -9.23
N THR A 559 -9.67 -15.82 -9.40
CA THR A 559 -9.71 -14.71 -8.40
C THR A 559 -10.73 -13.63 -8.73
N THR A 560 -11.38 -13.71 -9.88
CA THR A 560 -12.43 -12.80 -10.38
C THR A 560 -13.67 -13.58 -10.78
N PHE A 561 -14.81 -12.90 -10.82
CA PHE A 561 -16.04 -13.49 -11.31
C PHE A 561 -15.98 -13.76 -12.83
N PRO A 562 -16.64 -14.81 -13.33
CA PRO A 562 -17.52 -15.75 -12.62
C PRO A 562 -16.81 -16.93 -11.94
N ILE A 563 -15.51 -17.15 -12.20
CA ILE A 563 -14.80 -18.36 -11.73
C ILE A 563 -14.65 -18.35 -10.20
N LEU A 564 -14.37 -17.19 -9.61
CA LEU A 564 -14.35 -16.98 -8.16
C LEU A 564 -15.64 -17.47 -7.50
N PHE A 565 -16.79 -17.15 -8.08
CA PHE A 565 -18.08 -17.57 -7.53
C PHE A 565 -18.21 -19.10 -7.53
N LYS A 566 -17.89 -19.76 -8.66
CA LYS A 566 -17.98 -21.22 -8.79
C LYS A 566 -17.07 -21.94 -7.79
N ASN A 567 -15.86 -21.42 -7.60
CA ASN A 567 -14.84 -22.07 -6.78
C ASN A 567 -15.09 -21.92 -5.27
N TYR A 568 -15.68 -20.79 -4.83
CA TYR A 568 -15.71 -20.45 -3.40
C TYR A 568 -17.11 -20.18 -2.84
N TRP A 569 -18.04 -19.69 -3.66
CA TRP A 569 -19.31 -19.13 -3.19
C TRP A 569 -20.52 -19.99 -3.55
N GLU A 570 -20.53 -20.62 -4.72
CA GLU A 570 -21.73 -21.26 -5.29
C GLU A 570 -22.37 -22.27 -4.33
N LYS A 571 -21.58 -23.20 -3.78
CA LYS A 571 -22.09 -24.21 -2.85
C LYS A 571 -22.65 -23.59 -1.57
N TRP A 572 -21.97 -22.59 -1.03
CA TRP A 572 -22.39 -21.91 0.19
C TRP A 572 -23.67 -21.10 -0.02
N LEU A 573 -23.71 -20.26 -1.05
CA LEU A 573 -24.89 -19.45 -1.37
C LEU A 573 -26.10 -20.30 -1.75
N ASN A 574 -25.89 -21.42 -2.46
CA ASN A 574 -26.95 -22.38 -2.73
C ASN A 574 -27.58 -22.90 -1.43
N GLN A 575 -26.76 -23.24 -0.42
CA GLN A 575 -27.27 -23.64 0.90
C GLN A 575 -28.05 -22.50 1.59
N ARG A 576 -27.57 -21.26 1.47
CA ARG A 576 -28.15 -20.08 2.13
C ARG A 576 -29.49 -19.64 1.55
N VAL A 577 -29.69 -19.80 0.24
CA VAL A 577 -30.94 -19.47 -0.46
C VAL A 577 -31.99 -20.57 -0.30
N ASN A 578 -31.56 -21.82 -0.14
CA ASN A 578 -32.44 -22.99 -0.15
C ASN A 578 -32.68 -23.64 1.23
N ASN A 579 -32.49 -22.89 2.31
CA ASN A 579 -32.64 -23.42 3.67
C ASN A 579 -33.96 -23.05 4.37
N GLU A 580 -34.30 -23.87 5.36
CA GLU A 580 -35.33 -23.59 6.35
C GLU A 580 -34.64 -23.34 7.69
N GLU A 581 -35.09 -22.33 8.43
CA GLU A 581 -34.61 -22.07 9.77
C GLU A 581 -35.53 -22.73 10.80
N TYR A 582 -34.94 -23.40 11.78
CA TYR A 582 -35.62 -24.03 12.90
C TYR A 582 -35.12 -23.41 14.20
N SER A 583 -36.05 -23.03 15.08
CA SER A 583 -35.74 -22.53 16.41
C SER A 583 -36.63 -23.21 17.45
N TRP A 584 -36.02 -23.66 18.54
CA TRP A 584 -36.74 -24.30 19.65
C TRP A 584 -35.95 -24.21 20.95
N ASN A 585 -36.69 -24.41 22.04
CA ASN A 585 -36.15 -24.36 23.40
C ASN A 585 -36.30 -25.72 24.08
N PHE A 586 -35.30 -26.11 24.85
CA PHE A 586 -35.32 -27.35 25.65
C PHE A 586 -34.42 -27.22 26.87
N ILE A 587 -34.57 -28.17 27.81
CA ILE A 587 -33.73 -28.26 29.00
C ILE A 587 -32.76 -29.42 28.82
N ALA A 588 -31.50 -29.22 29.16
CA ALA A 588 -30.48 -30.26 29.12
C ALA A 588 -29.55 -30.20 30.32
N ASN A 589 -29.01 -31.37 30.67
CA ASN A 589 -27.90 -31.44 31.62
C ASN A 589 -26.63 -30.85 30.99
N ILE A 590 -25.89 -30.04 31.74
CA ILE A 590 -24.67 -29.35 31.27
C ILE A 590 -23.63 -30.36 30.74
N SER A 591 -23.39 -31.44 31.48
CA SER A 591 -22.38 -32.45 31.08
C SER A 591 -22.76 -33.17 29.79
N GLU A 592 -24.04 -33.50 29.62
CA GLU A 592 -24.52 -34.13 28.39
C GLU A 592 -24.50 -33.19 27.18
N PHE A 593 -24.72 -31.89 27.39
CA PHE A 593 -24.76 -30.92 26.30
C PHE A 593 -23.38 -30.45 25.86
N SER A 594 -22.37 -30.52 26.73
CA SER A 594 -20.98 -30.10 26.46
C SER A 594 -20.32 -30.76 25.23
N GLN A 595 -20.89 -31.88 24.75
CA GLN A 595 -20.45 -32.54 23.52
C GLN A 595 -20.85 -31.81 22.22
N TYR A 596 -21.78 -30.85 22.30
CA TYR A 596 -22.23 -30.02 21.19
C TYR A 596 -21.57 -28.66 21.26
N ASP A 597 -21.19 -28.13 20.10
CA ASP A 597 -20.49 -26.86 19.91
C ASP A 597 -21.10 -26.21 18.68
N ILE A 598 -21.11 -24.87 18.65
CA ILE A 598 -21.70 -24.06 17.57
C ILE A 598 -21.22 -24.46 16.16
N SER A 599 -20.00 -25.00 16.04
CA SER A 599 -19.41 -25.45 14.78
C SER A 599 -19.93 -26.81 14.26
N HIS A 600 -20.65 -27.56 15.08
CA HIS A 600 -21.11 -28.91 14.73
C HIS A 600 -22.32 -28.90 13.78
N TYR A 601 -22.40 -29.96 12.99
CA TYR A 601 -23.55 -30.31 12.17
C TYR A 601 -24.45 -31.24 12.97
N LEU A 602 -25.76 -31.08 12.86
CA LEU A 602 -26.75 -31.83 13.62
C LEU A 602 -27.67 -32.62 12.69
N TYR A 603 -28.15 -33.76 13.16
CA TYR A 603 -29.24 -34.50 12.54
C TYR A 603 -30.45 -34.45 13.45
N CYS A 604 -31.48 -33.73 13.01
CA CYS A 604 -32.77 -33.56 13.68
C CYS A 604 -33.86 -33.28 12.64
N TYR A 605 -35.12 -33.52 12.99
CA TYR A 605 -36.29 -33.35 12.13
C TYR A 605 -36.16 -34.08 10.78
N SER A 606 -35.45 -35.22 10.77
CA SER A 606 -35.09 -36.00 9.58
C SER A 606 -34.32 -35.21 8.51
N LYS A 607 -33.60 -34.16 8.91
CA LYS A 607 -32.78 -33.31 8.04
C LYS A 607 -31.40 -33.11 8.66
N LYS A 608 -30.44 -32.67 7.84
CA LYS A 608 -29.13 -32.19 8.31
C LYS A 608 -29.24 -30.70 8.58
N HIS A 609 -28.65 -30.26 9.68
CA HIS A 609 -28.69 -28.89 10.15
C HIS A 609 -27.28 -28.40 10.45
N ILE A 610 -27.04 -27.11 10.22
CA ILE A 610 -25.91 -26.37 10.80
C ILE A 610 -26.47 -25.48 11.89
N ILE A 611 -25.75 -25.39 13.01
CA ILE A 611 -26.17 -24.55 14.11
C ILE A 611 -25.85 -23.10 13.75
N LYS A 612 -26.84 -22.22 13.85
CA LYS A 612 -26.70 -20.80 13.59
C LYS A 612 -26.43 -20.01 14.87
N ARG A 613 -27.17 -20.34 15.91
CA ARG A 613 -27.07 -19.69 17.22
C ARG A 613 -27.42 -20.67 18.32
N ILE A 614 -26.72 -20.59 19.45
CA ILE A 614 -27.07 -21.25 20.70
C ILE A 614 -27.10 -20.18 21.78
N ASN A 615 -28.21 -20.08 22.50
CA ASN A 615 -28.26 -19.37 23.77
C ASN A 615 -28.38 -20.40 24.89
N LYS A 616 -27.48 -20.35 25.88
CA LYS A 616 -27.44 -21.25 27.04
C LYS A 616 -27.70 -20.43 28.30
N ASP A 617 -28.88 -20.58 28.89
CA ASP A 617 -29.24 -19.97 30.16
C ASP A 617 -28.98 -20.95 31.30
N LYS A 618 -28.07 -20.60 32.22
CA LYS A 618 -27.84 -21.39 33.41
C LYS A 618 -28.96 -21.17 34.43
N ILE A 619 -29.84 -22.15 34.57
CA ILE A 619 -31.02 -22.09 35.46
C ILE A 619 -30.86 -22.91 36.75
N GLY A 620 -29.83 -23.74 36.85
CA GLY A 620 -29.47 -24.50 38.06
C GLY A 620 -28.02 -25.01 38.00
N ASP A 621 -27.58 -25.74 39.02
CA ASP A 621 -26.17 -26.12 39.19
C ASP A 621 -25.60 -26.95 38.03
N ASN A 622 -26.44 -27.84 37.46
CA ASN A 622 -26.10 -28.78 36.40
C ASN A 622 -27.09 -28.75 35.23
N THR A 623 -27.87 -27.66 35.07
CA THR A 623 -28.96 -27.59 34.10
C THR A 623 -28.91 -26.31 33.27
N TYR A 624 -29.01 -26.45 31.95
CA TYR A 624 -29.25 -25.36 31.02
C TYR A 624 -30.70 -25.35 30.53
N GLN A 625 -31.25 -24.15 30.38
CA GLN A 625 -32.29 -23.87 29.41
C GLN A 625 -31.61 -23.38 28.13
N ILE A 626 -31.85 -24.08 27.02
CA ILE A 626 -31.16 -23.84 25.76
C ILE A 626 -32.18 -23.36 24.73
N GLU A 627 -31.90 -22.24 24.10
CA GLU A 627 -32.55 -21.83 22.85
C GLU A 627 -31.56 -22.06 21.71
N ILE A 628 -31.94 -22.91 20.76
CA ILE A 628 -31.11 -23.20 19.59
C ILE A 628 -31.80 -22.71 18.33
N THR A 629 -31.02 -22.12 17.43
CA THR A 629 -31.43 -21.79 16.07
C THR A 629 -30.51 -22.51 15.09
N THR A 630 -31.10 -23.20 14.11
CA THR A 630 -30.37 -23.99 13.11
C THR A 630 -30.90 -23.71 11.71
N GLU A 631 -30.07 -23.90 10.69
CA GLU A 631 -30.46 -23.85 9.29
C GLU A 631 -30.28 -25.22 8.64
N THR A 632 -31.26 -25.67 7.85
CA THR A 632 -31.16 -26.94 7.12
C THR A 632 -30.09 -26.88 6.03
N ILE A 633 -29.41 -27.98 5.81
CA ILE A 633 -28.40 -28.14 4.75
C ILE A 633 -28.90 -29.19 3.77
N LYS A 634 -28.82 -28.88 2.48
CA LYS A 634 -29.14 -29.80 1.39
C LYS A 634 -27.95 -30.68 1.02
#